data_AF-A0A0M3B1I5-F1
#
_entry.id   AF-A0A0M3B1I5-F1
#
_cell.length_a   1.000
_cell.length_b   1.000
_cell.length_c   1.000
_cell.angle_alpha   90.00
_cell.angle_beta   90.00
_cell.angle_gamma   90.00
#
_symmetry.space_group_name_H-M   'P 1'
#
loop_
_entity.id
_entity.type
_entity.pdbx_description
1 polymer ?
#
loop_
_entity_poly.entity_id
_entity_poly.type
_entity_poly.pdbx_seq_one_letter_code
_entity_poly.pdbx_strand_id
1 'polypeptide(L)'
;MNRVSFADAEIADHGDFENIGRYAQDATDGIWLDAIGYPAHWAAFTVTQKSAQEVTVSAGRYVAGEIVYEHAEPTNLNLQLQIPAAASDQRWIAILLRGEEVIVSENRPFETSEDPETSIIVQRTTPKTVKRVVSLIVQPGEANPVPSKPVVASTDACIAYVLLTSAGIDVIEPGNDSRVKTLFEIEGRVTALEVDLSGLFLRTETIETQIVNIWGKLSEIPRPVIIRQMQRDIGAARLKVDLPDEARAYAFDQGLVMDQWDNTHVDWLARIEEGVRFGFAATLQARLEVQAEDDPKIAFRGRRMVPAFDEVTRIANTSLDGTLNISQLVHTETTLVRKEASRIRMTYGPTQWACENQAGWAGLGGDARVGQMLNVGGETFEVVYQDVNHGPGHQTYGVRQIRYEIYNEPYWEYVTEEVGVNGSIYAQTFLVAQPMQMTSVDLAFARVGVDGDVHVFIVETTNAGTPKFDAVLAQGVLPHASLSVGWNKCILPITLLESGKRYAIMTVTTGAHALHVSAANKYTGGTQFVTTDGAFAQGSTETDFCFRVNAARYRSPRTVIPMQALNLADGMTQIDMIYAGWVPGGCQLAWEIRPAGTDKWVELDDGDPATNPLVGLPSSVELRMVMMGTADLQPMIQLDEKAVSRVSRNRANMVGVSKAINFGISTTSIVTQYTVDAFDPAHHAFTPSIIVGAAVVAPSTTEVSVDPNRPTRRTYLSTYTLGAAATAARMRMAATTDNVVTVPFVQDVFISAL
;
A
#
# COMPACT_ATOMS: atom_id res chain seq x y z
N MET A 1 54.80 40.59 -38.02
CA MET A 1 56.12 41.24 -37.98
C MET A 1 56.30 42.04 -39.26
N ASN A 2 56.62 43.32 -39.14
CA ASN A 2 56.83 44.22 -40.28
C ASN A 2 58.33 44.33 -40.58
N ARG A 3 58.70 44.46 -41.86
CA ARG A 3 60.08 44.69 -42.30
C ARG A 3 60.08 45.84 -43.29
N VAL A 4 60.97 46.81 -43.09
CA VAL A 4 61.24 47.85 -44.08
C VAL A 4 62.11 47.25 -45.19
N SER A 5 61.69 47.41 -46.44
CA SER A 5 62.40 46.94 -47.64
C SER A 5 62.72 48.12 -48.53
N PHE A 6 63.96 48.22 -49.00
CA PHE A 6 64.41 49.27 -49.91
C PHE A 6 64.66 48.70 -51.31
N ALA A 7 64.29 49.45 -52.35
CA ALA A 7 64.68 49.17 -53.73
C ALA A 7 65.95 49.93 -54.14
N ASP A 8 66.68 49.43 -55.14
CA ASP A 8 68.05 49.87 -55.47
C ASP A 8 68.17 51.35 -55.92
N ALA A 9 67.08 51.96 -56.39
CA ALA A 9 67.02 53.36 -56.83
C ALA A 9 66.10 54.24 -55.95
N GLU A 10 65.65 53.73 -54.80
CA GLU A 10 64.76 54.43 -53.88
C GLU A 10 65.54 55.41 -53.00
N ILE A 11 65.04 56.64 -52.85
CA ILE A 11 65.58 57.60 -51.89
C ILE A 11 64.89 57.33 -50.55
N ALA A 12 65.61 56.76 -49.59
CA ALA A 12 65.11 56.47 -48.26
C ALA A 12 64.84 57.75 -47.46
N ASP A 13 63.68 57.82 -46.80
CA ASP A 13 63.33 58.93 -45.92
C ASP A 13 63.71 58.63 -44.45
N HIS A 14 63.80 59.67 -43.62
CA HIS A 14 64.07 59.53 -42.19
C HIS A 14 63.08 58.56 -41.50
N GLY A 15 61.81 58.59 -41.91
CA GLY A 15 60.78 57.70 -41.39
C GLY A 15 61.09 56.21 -41.62
N ASP A 16 61.75 55.85 -42.72
CA ASP A 16 62.10 54.46 -43.02
C ASP A 16 63.15 53.93 -42.03
N PHE A 17 64.14 54.76 -41.69
CA PHE A 17 65.16 54.42 -40.70
C PHE A 17 64.61 54.35 -39.28
N GLU A 18 63.66 55.23 -38.93
CA GLU A 18 62.95 55.17 -37.64
C GLU A 18 62.11 53.88 -37.53
N ASN A 19 61.43 53.50 -38.62
CA ASN A 19 60.61 52.30 -38.67
C ASN A 19 61.42 51.00 -38.53
N ILE A 20 62.67 50.94 -39.00
CA ILE A 20 63.55 49.78 -38.75
C ILE A 20 63.73 49.52 -37.25
N GLY A 21 64.00 50.58 -36.48
CA GLY A 21 64.17 50.48 -35.03
C GLY A 21 62.87 50.15 -34.31
N ARG A 22 61.77 50.84 -34.66
CA ARG A 22 60.44 50.62 -34.07
C ARG A 22 59.94 49.20 -34.32
N TYR A 23 59.96 48.71 -35.56
CA TYR A 23 59.46 47.37 -35.86
C TYR A 23 60.27 46.25 -35.20
N ALA A 24 61.58 46.45 -34.99
CA ALA A 24 62.41 45.51 -34.24
C ALA A 24 62.07 45.52 -32.73
N GLN A 25 61.81 46.69 -32.17
CA GLN A 25 61.38 46.84 -30.78
C GLN A 25 60.00 46.22 -30.56
N ASP A 26 59.01 46.54 -31.41
CA ASP A 26 57.65 45.99 -31.36
C ASP A 26 57.66 44.45 -31.49
N ALA A 27 58.50 43.91 -32.38
CA ALA A 27 58.63 42.46 -32.53
C ALA A 27 59.23 41.80 -31.28
N THR A 28 60.16 42.47 -30.59
CA THR A 28 60.77 41.97 -29.36
C THR A 28 59.79 42.03 -28.20
N ASP A 29 59.06 43.15 -28.05
CA ASP A 29 58.03 43.32 -27.02
C ASP A 29 56.91 42.28 -27.18
N GLY A 30 56.47 42.04 -28.42
CA GLY A 30 55.50 40.98 -28.73
C GLY A 30 55.96 39.57 -28.34
N ILE A 31 57.26 39.26 -28.50
CA ILE A 31 57.81 37.97 -28.04
C ILE A 31 57.70 37.83 -26.52
N TRP A 32 57.97 38.90 -25.76
CA TRP A 32 57.85 38.87 -24.30
C TRP A 32 56.39 38.72 -23.84
N LEU A 33 55.45 39.40 -24.53
CA LEU A 33 54.02 39.25 -24.28
C LEU A 33 53.54 37.81 -24.53
N ASP A 34 53.86 37.26 -25.70
CA ASP A 34 53.35 35.94 -26.11
C ASP A 34 54.03 34.79 -25.35
N ALA A 35 55.32 34.91 -25.02
CA ALA A 35 56.07 33.84 -24.37
C ALA A 35 55.91 33.81 -22.85
N ILE A 36 55.69 34.97 -22.20
CA ILE A 36 55.66 35.08 -20.74
C ILE A 36 54.31 35.59 -20.22
N GLY A 37 53.76 36.65 -20.81
CA GLY A 37 52.35 37.06 -20.63
C GLY A 37 51.90 37.50 -19.24
N TYR A 38 52.78 37.66 -18.25
CA TYR A 38 52.39 38.15 -16.91
C TYR A 38 52.27 39.69 -16.91
N PRO A 39 51.22 40.27 -16.27
CA PRO A 39 51.00 41.72 -16.25
C PRO A 39 52.18 42.55 -15.73
N ALA A 40 52.85 42.10 -14.67
CA ALA A 40 54.05 42.71 -14.13
C ALA A 40 54.93 41.66 -13.45
N HIS A 41 56.16 41.51 -13.91
CA HIS A 41 57.06 40.48 -13.42
C HIS A 41 58.54 40.89 -13.53
N TRP A 42 59.40 40.18 -12.81
CA TRP A 42 60.81 40.52 -12.75
C TRP A 42 61.73 39.31 -12.91
N ALA A 43 62.94 39.57 -13.41
CA ALA A 43 64.00 38.59 -13.57
C ALA A 43 65.35 39.14 -13.06
N ALA A 44 66.16 38.26 -12.47
CA ALA A 44 67.53 38.48 -12.02
C ALA A 44 67.77 39.51 -10.90
N PHE A 45 66.73 40.17 -10.36
CA PHE A 45 66.91 41.05 -9.20
C PHE A 45 67.24 40.27 -7.93
N THR A 46 68.17 40.85 -7.15
CA THR A 46 68.47 40.45 -5.78
C THR A 46 68.56 41.72 -4.94
N VAL A 47 67.99 41.68 -3.74
CA VAL A 47 68.08 42.77 -2.76
C VAL A 47 68.95 42.32 -1.61
N THR A 48 70.00 43.07 -1.31
CA THR A 48 70.94 42.77 -0.22
C THR A 48 71.08 43.96 0.73
N GLN A 49 71.32 43.67 2.00
CA GLN A 49 71.58 44.70 3.01
C GLN A 49 73.01 45.23 2.84
N LYS A 50 73.15 46.55 2.66
CA LYS A 50 74.47 47.22 2.58
C LYS A 50 74.87 47.82 3.92
N SER A 51 73.91 48.39 4.64
CA SER A 51 74.09 48.94 6.00
C SER A 51 72.79 48.80 6.80
N ALA A 52 72.76 49.30 8.05
CA ALA A 52 71.53 49.32 8.85
C ALA A 52 70.39 50.14 8.20
N GLN A 53 70.71 51.07 7.28
CA GLN A 53 69.76 52.01 6.69
C GLN A 53 69.71 51.95 5.16
N GLU A 54 70.61 51.23 4.49
CA GLU A 54 70.68 51.12 3.03
C GLU A 54 70.56 49.67 2.55
N VAL A 55 69.77 49.48 1.50
CA VAL A 55 69.72 48.23 0.72
C VAL A 55 70.27 48.47 -0.68
N THR A 56 70.94 47.46 -1.24
CA THR A 56 71.40 47.47 -2.63
C THR A 56 70.48 46.58 -3.46
N VAL A 57 69.95 47.13 -4.54
CA VAL A 57 69.21 46.38 -5.56
C VAL A 57 70.16 46.08 -6.72
N SER A 58 70.32 44.81 -7.07
CA SER A 58 71.19 44.39 -8.18
C SER A 58 70.64 44.79 -9.54
N ALA A 59 71.48 44.70 -10.57
CA ALA A 59 71.02 44.75 -11.95
C ALA A 59 69.96 43.65 -12.22
N GLY A 60 69.01 43.94 -13.08
CA GLY A 60 67.86 43.08 -13.35
C GLY A 60 66.95 43.62 -14.45
N ARG A 61 65.90 42.85 -14.77
CA ARG A 61 64.92 43.23 -15.80
C ARG A 61 63.52 43.20 -15.23
N TYR A 62 62.79 44.28 -15.47
CA TYR A 62 61.37 44.41 -15.16
C TYR A 62 60.59 44.30 -16.46
N VAL A 63 59.52 43.53 -16.46
CA VAL A 63 58.65 43.39 -17.62
C VAL A 63 57.24 43.75 -17.19
N ALA A 64 56.67 44.73 -17.88
CA ALA A 64 55.31 45.20 -17.69
C ALA A 64 54.49 44.88 -18.95
N GLY A 65 53.74 43.78 -18.92
CA GLY A 65 53.07 43.24 -20.09
C GLY A 65 54.09 42.85 -21.18
N GLU A 66 54.10 43.62 -22.26
CA GLU A 66 55.01 43.44 -23.40
C GLU A 66 56.34 44.20 -23.26
N ILE A 67 56.37 45.25 -22.43
CA ILE A 67 57.50 46.18 -22.38
C ILE A 67 58.54 45.71 -21.37
N VAL A 68 59.79 45.57 -21.83
CA VAL A 68 60.95 45.27 -20.97
C VAL A 68 61.72 46.54 -20.60
N TYR A 69 61.91 46.74 -19.29
CA TYR A 69 62.74 47.78 -18.70
C TYR A 69 63.99 47.17 -18.08
N GLU A 70 65.13 47.82 -18.27
CA GLU A 70 66.42 47.34 -17.77
C GLU A 70 66.89 48.18 -16.58
N HIS A 71 67.34 47.48 -15.54
CA HIS A 71 68.16 48.06 -14.48
C HIS A 71 69.61 47.62 -14.70
N ALA A 72 70.42 48.46 -15.36
CA ALA A 72 71.75 48.08 -15.81
C ALA A 72 72.81 48.05 -14.70
N GLU A 73 72.71 48.98 -13.73
CA GLU A 73 73.71 49.15 -12.66
C GLU A 73 73.07 49.06 -11.28
N PRO A 74 73.71 48.38 -10.30
CA PRO A 74 73.16 48.27 -8.95
C PRO A 74 72.94 49.64 -8.30
N THR A 75 71.77 49.85 -7.71
CA THR A 75 71.40 51.11 -7.05
C THR A 75 71.19 50.90 -5.56
N ASN A 76 71.70 51.84 -4.76
CA ASN A 76 71.52 51.85 -3.32
C ASN A 76 70.28 52.69 -2.96
N LEU A 77 69.33 52.07 -2.27
CA LEU A 77 68.16 52.75 -1.72
C LEU A 77 68.38 53.03 -0.25
N ASN A 78 68.21 54.29 0.13
CA ASN A 78 68.25 54.73 1.52
C ASN A 78 66.85 54.64 2.15
N LEU A 79 66.70 53.82 3.19
CA LEU A 79 65.45 53.56 3.91
C LEU A 79 65.37 54.33 5.24
N GLN A 80 66.32 55.22 5.54
CA GLN A 80 66.39 55.95 6.81
C GLN A 80 65.09 56.71 7.14
N LEU A 81 64.45 57.31 6.15
CA LEU A 81 63.18 58.04 6.33
C LEU A 81 62.00 57.12 6.68
N GLN A 82 62.14 55.81 6.50
CA GLN A 82 61.06 54.83 6.69
C GLN A 82 61.19 54.04 8.00
N ILE A 83 62.27 54.23 8.76
CA ILE A 83 62.50 53.57 10.06
C ILE A 83 61.47 54.06 11.09
N PRO A 84 60.76 53.16 11.80
CA PRO A 84 59.83 53.54 12.87
C PRO A 84 60.53 54.32 14.00
N ALA A 85 59.91 55.41 14.45
CA ALA A 85 60.48 56.27 15.51
C ALA A 85 60.35 55.66 16.91
N ALA A 86 59.35 54.79 17.14
CA ALA A 86 59.12 54.14 18.43
C ALA A 86 59.92 52.83 18.53
N ALA A 87 60.56 52.61 19.68
CA ALA A 87 61.45 51.47 19.89
C ALA A 87 60.75 50.09 19.81
N SER A 88 59.46 50.04 20.12
CA SER A 88 58.62 48.83 20.10
C SER A 88 58.05 48.48 18.73
N ASP A 89 58.12 49.40 17.77
CA ASP A 89 57.38 49.27 16.51
C ASP A 89 58.27 48.74 15.40
N GLN A 90 57.71 47.88 14.57
CA GLN A 90 58.32 47.37 13.36
C GLN A 90 57.48 47.78 12.15
N ARG A 91 58.08 47.79 10.95
CA ARG A 91 57.37 48.13 9.70
C ARG A 91 57.88 47.30 8.53
N TRP A 92 56.97 46.67 7.80
CA TRP A 92 57.30 46.08 6.50
C TRP A 92 57.25 47.13 5.40
N ILE A 93 58.19 47.02 4.47
CA ILE A 93 58.29 47.85 3.28
C ILE A 93 58.36 46.95 2.06
N ALA A 94 57.58 47.26 1.03
CA ALA A 94 57.71 46.63 -0.28
C ALA A 94 58.59 47.48 -1.20
N ILE A 95 59.55 46.85 -1.88
CA ILE A 95 60.32 47.48 -2.95
C ILE A 95 59.68 47.08 -4.27
N LEU A 96 59.14 48.07 -4.98
CA LEU A 96 58.41 47.91 -6.22
C LEU A 96 59.21 48.45 -7.41
N LEU A 97 58.96 47.87 -8.58
CA LEU A 97 59.55 48.28 -9.85
C LEU A 97 58.54 49.11 -10.65
N ARG A 98 59.00 50.23 -11.24
CA ARG A 98 58.25 51.00 -12.22
C ARG A 98 59.10 51.27 -13.44
N GLY A 99 58.53 51.10 -14.62
CA GLY A 99 59.20 51.42 -15.87
C GLY A 99 59.13 52.91 -16.19
N GLU A 100 60.21 53.45 -16.72
CA GLU A 100 60.27 54.81 -17.26
C GLU A 100 61.04 54.81 -18.59
N GLU A 101 60.55 55.58 -19.57
CA GLU A 101 61.29 55.83 -20.81
C GLU A 101 62.04 57.16 -20.73
N VAL A 102 63.36 57.07 -20.81
CA VAL A 102 64.25 58.23 -20.76
C VAL A 102 64.81 58.49 -22.15
N ILE A 103 64.51 59.67 -22.69
CA ILE A 103 65.06 60.13 -23.96
C ILE A 103 66.43 60.76 -23.72
N VAL A 104 67.48 60.08 -24.15
CA VAL A 104 68.84 60.61 -24.15
C VAL A 104 69.03 61.47 -25.39
N SER A 105 69.25 62.77 -25.17
CA SER A 105 69.54 63.72 -26.23
C SER A 105 71.05 63.90 -26.39
N GLU A 106 71.51 64.03 -27.63
CA GLU A 106 72.91 64.29 -27.96
C GLU A 106 73.03 65.50 -28.89
N ASN A 107 74.15 66.19 -28.83
CA ASN A 107 74.47 67.26 -29.78
C ASN A 107 74.92 66.65 -31.10
N ARG A 108 74.24 67.03 -32.18
CA ARG A 108 74.53 66.50 -33.51
C ARG A 108 74.62 67.64 -34.52
N PRO A 109 75.52 67.53 -35.51
CA PRO A 109 75.57 68.49 -36.61
C PRO A 109 74.32 68.33 -37.48
N PHE A 110 73.64 69.44 -37.73
CA PHE A 110 72.55 69.55 -38.70
C PHE A 110 72.94 70.54 -39.79
N GLU A 111 72.56 70.22 -41.02
CA GLU A 111 72.63 71.10 -42.17
C GLU A 111 71.47 72.10 -42.13
N THR A 112 71.73 73.38 -42.39
CA THR A 112 70.71 74.44 -42.29
C THR A 112 69.80 74.56 -43.52
N SER A 113 70.13 73.87 -44.61
CA SER A 113 69.40 73.86 -45.88
C SER A 113 69.46 72.48 -46.51
N GLU A 114 68.46 72.13 -47.32
CA GLU A 114 68.42 70.89 -48.11
C GLU A 114 69.37 70.93 -49.32
N ASP A 115 69.87 72.12 -49.69
CA ASP A 115 70.83 72.32 -50.78
C ASP A 115 72.28 72.32 -50.24
N PRO A 116 73.11 71.32 -50.61
CA PRO A 116 74.43 71.10 -50.01
C PRO A 116 75.44 72.22 -50.29
N GLU A 117 75.27 73.02 -51.34
CA GLU A 117 76.23 74.10 -51.65
C GLU A 117 76.04 75.34 -50.78
N THR A 118 74.87 75.50 -50.15
CA THR A 118 74.54 76.67 -49.31
C THR A 118 74.45 76.34 -47.82
N SER A 119 74.58 75.06 -47.49
CA SER A 119 74.36 74.56 -46.14
C SER A 119 75.56 74.82 -45.23
N ILE A 120 75.31 75.40 -44.05
CA ILE A 120 76.29 75.52 -42.97
C ILE A 120 75.95 74.51 -41.88
N ILE A 121 76.97 73.88 -41.30
CA ILE A 121 76.78 72.87 -40.25
C ILE A 121 76.59 73.56 -38.91
N VAL A 122 75.44 73.36 -38.28
CA VAL A 122 75.11 73.90 -36.94
C VAL A 122 74.85 72.73 -35.98
N GLN A 123 75.50 72.77 -34.83
CA GLN A 123 75.25 71.79 -33.76
C GLN A 123 73.90 72.09 -33.10
N ARG A 124 72.99 71.11 -33.08
CA ARG A 124 71.73 71.18 -32.32
C ARG A 124 71.61 69.96 -31.43
N THR A 125 71.11 70.17 -30.21
CA THR A 125 70.73 69.07 -29.31
C THR A 125 69.47 68.41 -29.86
N THR A 126 69.53 67.09 -30.06
CA THR A 126 68.39 66.32 -30.57
C THR A 126 68.24 65.00 -29.80
N PRO A 127 67.01 64.52 -29.57
CA PRO A 127 66.75 63.15 -29.10
C PRO A 127 67.47 62.11 -29.96
N LYS A 128 68.24 61.19 -29.34
CA LYS A 128 68.96 60.15 -30.07
C LYS A 128 68.67 58.72 -29.64
N THR A 129 68.42 58.47 -28.36
CA THR A 129 68.12 57.12 -27.91
C THR A 129 67.06 57.16 -26.85
N VAL A 130 66.03 56.34 -27.00
CA VAL A 130 65.05 56.09 -25.95
C VAL A 130 65.54 54.89 -25.16
N LYS A 131 65.72 55.05 -23.85
CA LYS A 131 66.09 53.97 -22.93
C LYS A 131 64.92 53.65 -22.02
N ARG A 132 64.52 52.38 -21.98
CA ARG A 132 63.55 51.86 -21.00
C ARG A 132 64.30 51.46 -19.73
N VAL A 133 64.23 52.29 -18.70
CA VAL A 133 64.92 52.10 -17.43
C VAL A 133 63.94 51.77 -16.31
N VAL A 134 64.43 51.07 -15.29
CA VAL A 134 63.66 50.78 -14.08
C VAL A 134 63.88 51.87 -13.04
N SER A 135 62.79 52.39 -12.49
CA SER A 135 62.73 53.22 -11.30
C SER A 135 62.25 52.37 -10.11
N LEU A 136 62.86 52.59 -8.95
CA LEU A 136 62.59 51.84 -7.72
C LEU A 136 61.69 52.67 -6.81
N ILE A 137 60.56 52.08 -6.40
CA ILE A 137 59.58 52.73 -5.52
C ILE A 137 59.52 51.97 -4.20
N VAL A 138 59.51 52.73 -3.11
CA VAL A 138 59.43 52.19 -1.76
C VAL A 138 58.01 52.43 -1.23
N GLN A 139 57.25 51.37 -0.99
CA GLN A 139 55.91 51.44 -0.41
C GLN A 139 55.96 51.02 1.06
N PRO A 140 55.78 51.95 2.02
CA PRO A 140 55.78 51.61 3.44
C PRO A 140 54.44 51.01 3.87
N GLY A 141 54.48 50.06 4.80
CA GLY A 141 53.33 49.59 5.56
C GLY A 141 53.11 50.39 6.85
N GLU A 142 52.08 50.02 7.59
CA GLU A 142 51.82 50.59 8.92
C GLU A 142 52.87 50.16 9.93
N ALA A 143 53.28 51.08 10.81
CA ALA A 143 54.19 50.77 11.91
C ALA A 143 53.38 50.19 13.09
N ASN A 144 53.73 48.99 13.54
CA ASN A 144 53.04 48.27 14.61
C ASN A 144 54.02 47.30 15.28
N PRO A 145 53.86 46.96 16.58
CA PRO A 145 54.62 45.86 17.20
C PRO A 145 54.55 44.52 16.45
N VAL A 146 53.47 44.24 15.70
CA VAL A 146 53.36 43.09 14.80
C VAL A 146 52.87 43.57 13.43
N PRO A 147 53.75 44.04 12.53
CA PRO A 147 53.34 44.65 11.27
C PRO A 147 52.95 43.58 10.24
N SER A 148 51.93 43.87 9.43
CA SER A 148 51.61 43.10 8.22
C SER A 148 52.37 43.65 7.01
N LYS A 149 52.63 42.79 6.02
CA LYS A 149 53.22 43.21 4.74
C LYS A 149 52.27 44.16 3.99
N PRO A 150 52.79 45.20 3.30
CA PRO A 150 51.98 46.05 2.43
C PRO A 150 51.31 45.23 1.33
N VAL A 151 50.05 45.57 1.01
CA VAL A 151 49.36 44.98 -0.15
C VAL A 151 49.95 45.58 -1.43
N VAL A 152 50.45 44.72 -2.31
CA VAL A 152 50.97 45.08 -3.63
C VAL A 152 49.89 44.78 -4.67
N ALA A 153 49.61 45.75 -5.54
CA ALA A 153 48.64 45.56 -6.62
C ALA A 153 49.16 44.52 -7.62
N SER A 154 48.27 43.73 -8.25
CA SER A 154 48.67 42.72 -9.25
C SER A 154 49.31 43.32 -10.51
N THR A 155 49.24 44.64 -10.69
CA THR A 155 49.89 45.40 -11.77
C THR A 155 51.30 45.86 -11.42
N ASP A 156 51.74 45.74 -10.17
CA ASP A 156 53.08 46.12 -9.73
C ASP A 156 53.89 44.87 -9.40
N ALA A 157 55.19 44.89 -9.72
CA ALA A 157 56.09 43.80 -9.40
C ALA A 157 56.89 44.13 -8.13
N CYS A 158 56.76 43.27 -7.10
CA CYS A 158 57.52 43.38 -5.86
C CYS A 158 58.78 42.51 -5.91
N ILE A 159 59.94 43.09 -5.66
CA ILE A 159 61.21 42.35 -5.62
C ILE A 159 61.54 41.82 -4.23
N ALA A 160 61.17 42.57 -3.19
CA ALA A 160 61.45 42.20 -1.81
C ALA A 160 60.52 42.92 -0.82
N TYR A 161 60.23 42.24 0.28
CA TYR A 161 59.70 42.81 1.50
C TYR A 161 60.84 42.98 2.50
N VAL A 162 61.01 44.17 3.05
CA VAL A 162 62.05 44.51 4.03
C VAL A 162 61.39 44.87 5.36
N LEU A 163 61.75 44.18 6.43
CA LEU A 163 61.32 44.48 7.79
C LEU A 163 62.29 45.49 8.41
N LEU A 164 61.76 46.64 8.82
CA LEU A 164 62.50 47.66 9.57
C LEU A 164 62.10 47.65 11.04
N THR A 165 63.09 47.77 11.91
CA THR A 165 62.96 48.05 13.35
C THR A 165 63.54 49.43 13.66
N SER A 166 63.35 49.92 14.88
CA SER A 166 63.99 51.18 15.34
C SER A 166 65.53 51.17 15.26
N ALA A 167 66.16 49.98 15.18
CA ALA A 167 67.62 49.82 15.01
C ALA A 167 68.09 49.78 13.55
N GLY A 168 67.17 49.64 12.58
CA GLY A 168 67.45 49.48 11.16
C GLY A 168 66.80 48.25 10.52
N ILE A 169 67.33 47.81 9.39
CA ILE A 169 66.88 46.63 8.64
C ILE A 169 67.13 45.34 9.44
N ASP A 170 66.09 44.55 9.65
CA ASP A 170 66.13 43.28 10.40
C ASP A 170 66.09 42.06 9.47
N VAL A 171 65.10 42.00 8.56
CA VAL A 171 64.91 40.87 7.65
C VAL A 171 64.58 41.36 6.23
N ILE A 172 65.11 40.68 5.21
CA ILE A 172 64.76 40.87 3.80
C ILE A 172 64.19 39.56 3.26
N GLU A 173 62.95 39.59 2.80
CA GLU A 173 62.28 38.46 2.16
C GLU A 173 62.07 38.72 0.66
N PRO A 174 62.40 37.78 -0.23
CA PRO A 174 62.22 37.97 -1.67
C PRO A 174 60.73 37.92 -2.07
N GLY A 175 60.32 38.83 -2.97
CA GLY A 175 58.99 38.90 -3.56
C GLY A 175 58.80 37.88 -4.69
N ASN A 176 58.90 36.58 -4.38
CA ASN A 176 58.91 35.50 -5.37
C ASN A 176 57.61 35.37 -6.19
N ASP A 177 56.49 35.95 -5.74
CA ASP A 177 55.21 35.88 -6.43
C ASP A 177 55.25 36.58 -7.81
N SER A 178 56.04 37.65 -7.93
CA SER A 178 56.23 38.39 -9.19
C SER A 178 57.46 37.92 -9.98
N ARG A 179 58.16 36.87 -9.54
CA ARG A 179 59.36 36.35 -10.22
C ARG A 179 58.98 35.49 -11.43
N VAL A 180 59.67 35.71 -12.55
CA VAL A 180 59.58 34.79 -13.70
C VAL A 180 60.20 33.44 -13.36
N LYS A 181 59.40 32.39 -13.54
CA LYS A 181 59.86 31.00 -13.48
C LYS A 181 60.34 30.57 -14.86
N THR A 182 61.45 29.86 -14.92
CA THR A 182 61.97 29.33 -16.18
C THR A 182 61.14 28.14 -16.63
N LEU A 183 61.11 27.84 -17.94
CA LEU A 183 60.43 26.66 -18.47
C LEU A 183 60.96 25.36 -17.85
N PHE A 184 62.26 25.32 -17.52
CA PHE A 184 62.87 24.19 -16.84
C PHE A 184 62.28 23.94 -15.43
N GLU A 185 62.03 25.00 -14.65
CA GLU A 185 61.38 24.87 -13.34
C GLU A 185 59.91 24.40 -13.48
N ILE A 186 59.23 24.80 -14.57
CA ILE A 186 57.85 24.38 -14.84
C ILE A 186 57.79 22.92 -15.26
N GLU A 187 58.65 22.48 -16.17
CA GLU A 187 58.75 21.09 -16.64
C GLU A 187 58.99 20.12 -15.47
N GLY A 188 59.91 20.44 -14.56
CA GLY A 188 60.15 19.61 -13.37
C GLY A 188 58.91 19.42 -12.49
N ARG A 189 58.01 20.41 -12.41
CA ARG A 189 56.74 20.29 -11.68
C ARG A 189 55.71 19.44 -12.41
N VAL A 190 55.69 19.51 -13.74
CA VAL A 190 54.78 18.69 -14.56
C VAL A 190 55.16 17.21 -14.46
N THR A 191 56.44 16.87 -14.57
CA THR A 191 56.92 15.49 -14.42
C THR A 191 56.53 14.88 -13.07
N ALA A 192 56.59 15.66 -11.98
CA ALA A 192 56.15 15.18 -10.67
C ALA A 192 54.63 14.87 -10.63
N LEU A 193 53.80 15.70 -11.27
CA LEU A 193 52.35 15.46 -11.37
C LEU A 193 52.01 14.22 -12.19
N GLU A 194 52.75 13.95 -13.26
CA GLU A 194 52.53 12.78 -14.12
C GLU A 194 52.85 11.45 -13.40
N VAL A 195 53.85 11.46 -12.51
CA VAL A 195 54.16 10.30 -11.65
C VAL A 195 53.02 10.02 -10.66
N ASP A 196 52.46 11.05 -10.04
CA ASP A 196 51.32 10.90 -9.12
C ASP A 196 50.06 10.40 -9.84
N LEU A 197 49.81 10.86 -11.07
CA LEU A 197 48.66 10.43 -11.88
C LEU A 197 48.73 8.93 -12.21
N SER A 198 49.93 8.43 -12.50
CA SER A 198 50.19 7.01 -12.74
C SER A 198 49.89 6.14 -11.51
N GLY A 199 50.17 6.66 -10.30
CA GLY A 199 49.79 6.01 -9.04
C GLY A 199 48.26 5.94 -8.80
N LEU A 200 47.51 6.95 -9.26
CA LEU A 200 46.04 6.99 -9.17
C LEU A 200 45.37 5.94 -10.07
N PHE A 201 45.86 5.75 -11.29
CA PHE A 201 45.30 4.75 -12.21
C PHE A 201 45.41 3.34 -11.64
N LEU A 202 46.57 2.99 -11.08
CA LEU A 202 46.83 1.66 -10.50
C LEU A 202 45.94 1.35 -9.26
N ARG A 203 45.57 2.38 -8.49
CA ARG A 203 44.61 2.26 -7.38
C ARG A 203 43.16 2.14 -7.84
N THR A 204 42.84 2.67 -9.01
CA THR A 204 41.47 2.62 -9.56
C THR A 204 41.14 1.22 -10.09
N GLU A 205 42.07 0.58 -10.79
CA GLU A 205 41.92 -0.82 -11.27
C GLU A 205 41.73 -1.83 -10.12
N THR A 206 42.39 -1.59 -8.98
CA THR A 206 42.24 -2.45 -7.80
C THR A 206 40.88 -2.26 -7.10
N ILE A 207 40.33 -1.05 -7.11
CA ILE A 207 38.97 -0.77 -6.63
C ILE A 207 37.91 -1.47 -7.49
N GLU A 208 38.04 -1.46 -8.82
CA GLU A 208 37.13 -2.21 -9.70
C GLU A 208 37.10 -3.70 -9.37
N THR A 209 38.28 -4.30 -9.15
CA THR A 209 38.39 -5.72 -8.77
C THR A 209 37.74 -6.00 -7.40
N GLN A 210 37.86 -5.09 -6.44
CA GLN A 210 37.22 -5.22 -5.13
C GLN A 210 35.69 -5.04 -5.21
N ILE A 211 35.20 -4.13 -6.06
CA ILE A 211 33.76 -3.94 -6.30
C ILE A 211 33.14 -5.20 -6.88
N VAL A 212 33.81 -5.87 -7.83
CA VAL A 212 33.34 -7.15 -8.40
C VAL A 212 33.24 -8.24 -7.33
N ASN A 213 34.24 -8.35 -6.45
CA ASN A 213 34.22 -9.30 -5.33
C ASN A 213 33.14 -8.98 -4.29
N ILE A 214 32.88 -7.70 -4.01
CA ILE A 214 31.78 -7.27 -3.13
C ILE A 214 30.43 -7.60 -3.77
N TRP A 215 30.27 -7.39 -5.09
CA TRP A 215 29.04 -7.72 -5.80
C TRP A 215 28.73 -9.22 -5.74
N GLY A 216 29.75 -10.08 -5.92
CA GLY A 216 29.62 -11.53 -5.75
C GLY A 216 29.19 -11.94 -4.33
N LYS A 217 29.72 -11.28 -3.29
CA LYS A 217 29.29 -11.52 -1.90
C LYS A 217 27.90 -10.95 -1.60
N LEU A 218 27.50 -9.85 -2.23
CA LEU A 218 26.18 -9.24 -2.04
C LEU A 218 25.06 -10.12 -2.62
N SER A 219 25.33 -10.90 -3.67
CA SER A 219 24.40 -11.92 -4.19
C SER A 219 24.31 -13.17 -3.32
N GLU A 220 25.32 -13.45 -2.49
CA GLU A 220 25.34 -14.62 -1.58
C GLU A 220 24.69 -14.33 -0.22
N ILE A 221 24.58 -13.07 0.18
CA ILE A 221 23.82 -12.69 1.38
C ILE A 221 22.34 -12.65 0.98
N PRO A 222 21.52 -13.63 1.39
CA PRO A 222 20.09 -13.55 1.11
C PRO A 222 19.56 -12.30 1.83
N ARG A 223 18.89 -11.43 1.07
CA ARG A 223 18.35 -10.17 1.60
C ARG A 223 17.56 -10.49 2.89
N PRO A 224 17.78 -9.78 4.00
CA PRO A 224 17.06 -10.05 5.26
C PRO A 224 15.54 -10.06 5.08
N VAL A 225 15.02 -9.25 4.14
CA VAL A 225 13.61 -9.24 3.74
C VAL A 225 13.19 -10.58 3.11
N ILE A 226 14.02 -11.19 2.27
CA ILE A 226 13.75 -12.50 1.65
C ILE A 226 13.83 -13.62 2.69
N ILE A 227 14.82 -13.60 3.60
CA ILE A 227 14.87 -14.58 4.69
C ILE A 227 13.64 -14.46 5.60
N ARG A 228 13.19 -13.24 5.90
CA ARG A 228 11.97 -13.00 6.69
C ARG A 228 10.71 -13.40 5.93
N GLN A 229 10.65 -13.15 4.63
CA GLN A 229 9.54 -13.61 3.79
C GLN A 229 9.51 -15.14 3.71
N MET A 230 10.68 -15.79 3.57
CA MET A 230 10.81 -17.24 3.68
C MET A 230 10.41 -17.74 5.08
N GLN A 231 10.76 -17.04 6.16
CA GLN A 231 10.29 -17.40 7.52
C GLN A 231 8.77 -17.28 7.66
N ARG A 232 8.15 -16.24 7.07
CA ARG A 232 6.70 -16.08 7.02
C ARG A 232 6.05 -17.17 6.16
N ASP A 233 6.60 -17.46 4.99
CA ASP A 233 6.10 -18.49 4.06
C ASP A 233 6.27 -19.89 4.65
N ILE A 234 7.39 -20.15 5.34
CA ILE A 234 7.60 -21.38 6.12
C ILE A 234 6.62 -21.44 7.29
N GLY A 235 6.35 -20.33 7.98
CA GLY A 235 5.34 -20.24 9.04
C GLY A 235 3.94 -20.58 8.52
N ALA A 236 3.53 -19.97 7.41
CA ALA A 236 2.26 -20.23 6.75
C ALA A 236 2.17 -21.65 6.16
N ALA A 237 3.27 -22.17 5.61
CA ALA A 237 3.36 -23.55 5.14
C ALA A 237 3.34 -24.56 6.31
N ARG A 238 3.85 -24.19 7.49
CA ARG A 238 3.80 -25.04 8.69
C ARG A 238 2.42 -25.07 9.31
N LEU A 239 1.66 -23.98 9.27
CA LEU A 239 0.25 -23.99 9.63
C LEU A 239 -0.53 -25.04 8.81
N LYS A 240 -0.12 -25.28 7.55
CA LYS A 240 -0.67 -26.35 6.70
C LYS A 240 -0.21 -27.78 7.07
N VAL A 241 0.85 -27.94 7.88
CA VAL A 241 1.50 -29.25 8.16
C VAL A 241 1.30 -29.69 9.63
N ASP A 242 0.66 -28.88 10.47
CA ASP A 242 0.26 -29.21 11.85
C ASP A 242 1.38 -29.85 12.71
N LEU A 243 2.57 -29.23 12.72
CA LEU A 243 3.70 -29.70 13.52
C LEU A 243 3.50 -29.39 15.01
N PRO A 244 3.99 -30.19 15.98
CA PRO A 244 3.81 -29.92 17.41
C PRO A 244 4.42 -28.58 17.88
N ASP A 245 3.72 -27.86 18.78
CA ASP A 245 4.10 -26.53 19.30
C ASP A 245 5.31 -26.56 20.25
N GLU A 246 5.57 -27.70 20.90
CA GLU A 246 6.45 -27.80 22.08
C GLU A 246 7.96 -27.66 21.80
N ALA A 247 8.39 -27.63 20.53
CA ALA A 247 9.80 -27.58 20.13
C ALA A 247 10.23 -26.24 19.49
N ARG A 248 9.46 -25.16 19.65
CA ARG A 248 9.67 -23.90 18.89
C ARG A 248 10.04 -22.71 19.76
N ALA A 249 10.97 -21.89 19.25
CA ALA A 249 11.32 -20.59 19.82
C ALA A 249 10.52 -19.41 19.22
N TYR A 250 9.54 -19.67 18.36
CA TYR A 250 8.75 -18.63 17.67
C TYR A 250 7.29 -19.03 17.45
N ALA A 251 6.42 -18.03 17.30
CA ALA A 251 5.01 -18.16 16.94
C ALA A 251 4.60 -17.12 15.89
N PHE A 252 3.66 -17.50 15.03
CA PHE A 252 3.11 -16.67 13.96
C PHE A 252 1.59 -16.86 13.92
N ASP A 253 0.85 -15.77 13.79
CA ASP A 253 -0.60 -15.79 13.62
C ASP A 253 -1.07 -14.67 12.67
N GLN A 254 -2.10 -14.98 11.88
CA GLN A 254 -2.77 -14.06 10.96
C GLN A 254 -4.08 -13.48 11.56
N GLY A 255 -4.41 -13.80 12.81
CA GLY A 255 -5.62 -13.32 13.47
C GLY A 255 -6.89 -13.81 12.76
N LEU A 256 -6.90 -15.07 12.31
CA LEU A 256 -8.05 -15.67 11.64
C LEU A 256 -9.03 -16.26 12.66
N VAL A 257 -8.51 -16.93 13.69
CA VAL A 257 -9.26 -17.60 14.75
C VAL A 257 -8.80 -17.11 16.13
N MET A 258 -9.63 -17.30 17.16
CA MET A 258 -9.37 -16.79 18.52
C MET A 258 -8.47 -17.70 19.37
N ASP A 259 -8.01 -18.83 18.83
CA ASP A 259 -7.31 -19.88 19.56
C ASP A 259 -6.00 -19.42 20.24
N GLN A 260 -5.21 -18.55 19.60
CA GLN A 260 -3.95 -18.02 20.13
C GLN A 260 -4.12 -16.77 20.99
N TRP A 261 -5.36 -16.28 21.14
CA TRP A 261 -5.67 -15.04 21.83
C TRP A 261 -6.31 -15.28 23.19
N ASP A 262 -5.95 -14.47 24.18
CA ASP A 262 -6.54 -14.52 25.52
C ASP A 262 -7.63 -13.45 25.64
N ASN A 263 -8.82 -13.77 25.11
CA ASN A 263 -9.98 -12.89 25.12
C ASN A 263 -10.61 -12.72 26.52
N THR A 264 -10.15 -13.48 27.53
CA THR A 264 -10.58 -13.34 28.93
C THR A 264 -9.66 -12.44 29.74
N HIS A 265 -8.52 -12.04 29.18
CA HIS A 265 -7.58 -11.15 29.84
C HIS A 265 -8.23 -9.79 30.13
N VAL A 266 -7.99 -9.22 31.31
CA VAL A 266 -8.64 -7.96 31.76
C VAL A 266 -8.38 -6.78 30.81
N ASP A 267 -7.20 -6.76 30.20
CA ASP A 267 -6.81 -5.74 29.22
C ASP A 267 -7.35 -5.99 27.80
N TRP A 268 -8.08 -7.08 27.55
CA TRP A 268 -8.54 -7.42 26.19
C TRP A 268 -9.59 -6.42 25.69
N LEU A 269 -9.23 -5.66 24.66
CA LEU A 269 -10.08 -4.63 24.03
C LEU A 269 -10.07 -4.76 22.50
N ALA A 270 -9.93 -5.99 21.99
CA ALA A 270 -9.84 -6.29 20.56
C ALA A 270 -10.91 -7.28 20.11
N ARG A 271 -11.05 -7.44 18.80
CA ARG A 271 -11.82 -8.51 18.15
C ARG A 271 -10.97 -9.19 17.09
N ILE A 272 -11.20 -10.48 16.86
CA ILE A 272 -10.51 -11.27 15.85
C ILE A 272 -11.48 -11.52 14.70
N GLU A 273 -11.24 -10.88 13.56
CA GLU A 273 -12.05 -11.00 12.34
C GLU A 273 -11.17 -10.70 11.11
N GLU A 274 -10.37 -11.67 10.65
CA GLU A 274 -9.35 -11.48 9.61
C GLU A 274 -8.35 -10.37 9.99
N GLY A 275 -7.64 -10.63 11.08
CA GLY A 275 -6.75 -9.71 11.77
C GLY A 275 -7.26 -9.31 13.15
N VAL A 276 -6.38 -8.69 13.94
CA VAL A 276 -6.71 -8.11 15.25
C VAL A 276 -7.25 -6.70 15.04
N ARG A 277 -8.52 -6.50 15.33
CA ARG A 277 -9.24 -5.24 15.09
C ARG A 277 -9.67 -4.59 16.40
N PHE A 278 -10.00 -3.30 16.32
CA PHE A 278 -10.61 -2.56 17.42
C PHE A 278 -11.92 -3.22 17.86
N GLY A 279 -12.08 -3.40 19.17
CA GLY A 279 -13.34 -3.84 19.75
C GLY A 279 -14.45 -2.79 19.63
N PHE A 280 -15.70 -3.19 19.87
CA PHE A 280 -16.83 -2.26 19.86
C PHE A 280 -17.01 -1.57 21.22
N ALA A 281 -17.26 -0.26 21.18
CA ALA A 281 -17.56 0.56 22.35
C ALA A 281 -19.01 0.34 22.81
N ALA A 282 -19.90 0.27 21.82
CA ALA A 282 -21.30 -0.01 21.98
C ALA A 282 -21.77 -0.88 20.81
N THR A 283 -22.70 -1.78 21.11
CA THR A 283 -23.36 -2.63 20.14
C THR A 283 -24.82 -2.76 20.56
N LEU A 284 -25.73 -2.62 19.60
CA LEU A 284 -27.14 -2.93 19.78
C LEU A 284 -27.53 -4.00 18.77
N GLN A 285 -28.20 -5.04 19.25
CA GLN A 285 -28.81 -6.06 18.42
C GLN A 285 -30.32 -5.92 18.49
N ALA A 286 -30.98 -5.97 17.33
CA ALA A 286 -32.42 -5.92 17.19
C ALA A 286 -32.87 -6.96 16.16
N ARG A 287 -34.10 -7.45 16.31
CA ARG A 287 -34.71 -8.34 15.31
C ARG A 287 -34.96 -7.58 14.01
N LEU A 288 -34.71 -8.22 12.88
CA LEU A 288 -34.95 -7.64 11.56
C LEU A 288 -36.44 -7.79 11.23
N GLU A 289 -37.16 -6.68 11.18
CA GLU A 289 -38.62 -6.68 10.97
C GLU A 289 -39.05 -5.54 10.03
N VAL A 290 -40.15 -5.76 9.32
CA VAL A 290 -40.81 -4.73 8.51
C VAL A 290 -41.51 -3.70 9.40
N GLN A 291 -41.75 -2.49 8.87
CA GLN A 291 -42.52 -1.48 9.60
C GLN A 291 -43.99 -1.87 9.78
N ALA A 292 -44.55 -2.53 8.78
CA ALA A 292 -45.94 -2.95 8.74
C ALA A 292 -46.04 -4.31 8.04
N GLU A 293 -46.51 -5.34 8.75
CA GLU A 293 -46.69 -6.69 8.19
C GLU A 293 -47.89 -6.79 7.25
N ASP A 294 -48.82 -5.83 7.32
CA ASP A 294 -50.02 -5.72 6.50
C ASP A 294 -49.86 -4.84 5.26
N ASP A 295 -48.63 -4.44 4.90
CA ASP A 295 -48.37 -3.69 3.66
C ASP A 295 -48.88 -4.51 2.44
N PRO A 296 -49.78 -3.96 1.61
CA PRO A 296 -50.35 -4.68 0.47
C PRO A 296 -49.33 -5.07 -0.61
N LYS A 297 -48.10 -4.57 -0.52
CA LYS A 297 -46.99 -4.89 -1.43
C LYS A 297 -46.22 -6.15 -1.04
N ILE A 298 -46.44 -6.72 0.14
CA ILE A 298 -45.74 -7.92 0.62
C ILE A 298 -46.72 -9.07 0.91
N ALA A 299 -46.19 -10.29 0.90
CA ALA A 299 -46.93 -11.49 1.26
C ALA A 299 -46.07 -12.39 2.16
N PHE A 300 -46.67 -12.85 3.26
CA PHE A 300 -46.04 -13.77 4.20
C PHE A 300 -46.61 -15.19 4.08
N ARG A 301 -45.71 -16.19 4.15
CA ARG A 301 -46.05 -17.61 4.35
C ARG A 301 -45.04 -18.22 5.32
N GLY A 302 -45.45 -18.51 6.56
CA GLY A 302 -44.56 -19.10 7.56
C GLY A 302 -43.29 -18.27 7.80
N ARG A 303 -43.45 -16.95 8.00
CA ARG A 303 -42.36 -15.95 8.13
C ARG A 303 -41.44 -15.77 6.92
N ARG A 304 -41.64 -16.52 5.81
CA ARG A 304 -41.05 -16.21 4.50
C ARG A 304 -41.81 -15.06 3.86
N MET A 305 -41.10 -13.99 3.56
CA MET A 305 -41.61 -12.79 2.94
C MET A 305 -41.14 -12.67 1.50
N VAL A 306 -42.09 -12.38 0.62
CA VAL A 306 -41.86 -12.03 -0.79
C VAL A 306 -42.74 -10.83 -1.17
N PRO A 307 -42.54 -10.22 -2.35
CA PRO A 307 -43.50 -9.26 -2.88
C PRO A 307 -44.89 -9.86 -3.08
N ALA A 308 -45.93 -9.03 -3.08
CA ALA A 308 -47.29 -9.48 -3.28
C ALA A 308 -47.46 -10.17 -4.66
N PHE A 309 -48.14 -11.30 -4.65
CA PHE A 309 -48.34 -12.15 -5.82
C PHE A 309 -49.79 -12.60 -5.94
N ASP A 310 -50.17 -12.95 -7.16
CA ASP A 310 -51.36 -13.73 -7.48
C ASP A 310 -50.92 -15.15 -7.82
N GLU A 311 -51.72 -16.13 -7.44
CA GLU A 311 -51.35 -17.53 -7.63
C GLU A 311 -51.82 -18.03 -9.01
N VAL A 312 -50.93 -18.71 -9.74
CA VAL A 312 -51.21 -19.25 -11.08
C VAL A 312 -50.76 -20.71 -11.16
N THR A 313 -51.61 -21.57 -11.72
CA THR A 313 -51.25 -22.96 -12.01
C THR A 313 -50.23 -23.02 -13.15
N ARG A 314 -49.07 -23.63 -12.90
CA ARG A 314 -47.98 -23.76 -13.90
C ARG A 314 -47.86 -25.17 -14.46
N ILE A 315 -48.05 -26.18 -13.62
CA ILE A 315 -48.00 -27.59 -14.01
C ILE A 315 -49.30 -28.23 -13.54
N ALA A 316 -49.96 -28.98 -14.41
CA ALA A 316 -51.20 -29.63 -14.06
C ALA A 316 -51.38 -30.96 -14.78
N ASN A 317 -51.88 -31.95 -14.05
CA ASN A 317 -52.49 -33.14 -14.60
C ASN A 317 -53.96 -33.16 -14.17
N THR A 318 -54.88 -32.99 -15.10
CA THR A 318 -56.31 -32.78 -14.81
C THR A 318 -57.23 -33.85 -15.40
N SER A 319 -56.66 -34.89 -16.02
CA SER A 319 -57.44 -35.98 -16.62
C SER A 319 -57.92 -36.96 -15.55
N LEU A 320 -59.18 -36.84 -15.14
CA LEU A 320 -59.81 -37.67 -14.11
C LEU A 320 -60.33 -39.00 -14.68
N ASP A 321 -59.43 -39.89 -15.14
CA ASP A 321 -59.80 -41.13 -15.85
C ASP A 321 -60.06 -42.33 -14.92
N GLY A 322 -59.57 -42.27 -13.68
CA GLY A 322 -59.68 -43.36 -12.71
C GLY A 322 -59.49 -42.91 -11.26
N THR A 323 -59.37 -43.89 -10.36
CA THR A 323 -59.21 -43.66 -8.92
C THR A 323 -58.15 -44.58 -8.32
N LEU A 324 -57.34 -44.08 -7.40
CA LEU A 324 -56.36 -44.84 -6.64
C LEU A 324 -56.53 -44.61 -5.15
N ASN A 325 -56.59 -45.68 -4.36
CA ASN A 325 -56.56 -45.59 -2.90
C ASN A 325 -55.12 -45.26 -2.44
N ILE A 326 -54.97 -44.25 -1.59
CA ILE A 326 -53.66 -43.81 -1.07
C ILE A 326 -53.37 -44.34 0.35
N SER A 327 -54.06 -45.41 0.75
CA SER A 327 -54.06 -45.96 2.11
C SER A 327 -53.86 -47.48 2.16
N GLN A 328 -53.41 -48.11 1.07
CA GLN A 328 -53.36 -49.58 0.93
C GLN A 328 -51.97 -50.17 1.19
N LEU A 329 -50.96 -49.33 1.33
CA LEU A 329 -49.58 -49.77 1.63
C LEU A 329 -49.42 -50.00 3.13
N VAL A 330 -48.59 -50.97 3.49
CA VAL A 330 -48.22 -51.22 4.90
C VAL A 330 -47.69 -49.93 5.51
N HIS A 331 -48.22 -49.57 6.68
CA HIS A 331 -47.79 -48.38 7.41
C HIS A 331 -46.28 -48.41 7.58
N THR A 332 -45.61 -47.42 7.01
CA THR A 332 -44.16 -47.28 7.08
C THR A 332 -43.85 -46.12 8.01
N GLU A 333 -43.01 -46.37 9.01
CA GLU A 333 -42.44 -45.33 9.86
C GLU A 333 -41.09 -44.92 9.24
N THR A 334 -40.94 -43.64 8.91
CA THR A 334 -39.72 -43.10 8.31
C THR A 334 -39.53 -41.66 8.78
N THR A 335 -38.27 -41.27 8.94
CA THR A 335 -37.90 -39.89 9.27
C THR A 335 -37.58 -39.13 7.98
N LEU A 336 -38.27 -38.01 7.77
CA LEU A 336 -37.98 -37.08 6.69
C LEU A 336 -37.05 -35.98 7.18
N VAL A 337 -36.15 -35.53 6.31
CA VAL A 337 -35.20 -34.46 6.62
C VAL A 337 -35.59 -33.22 5.81
N ARG A 338 -36.08 -32.17 6.49
CA ARG A 338 -36.48 -30.92 5.84
C ARG A 338 -35.31 -29.96 5.73
N LYS A 339 -34.96 -29.55 4.50
CA LYS A 339 -33.92 -28.55 4.22
C LYS A 339 -34.43 -27.14 4.52
N GLU A 340 -33.63 -26.33 5.21
CA GLU A 340 -33.93 -24.92 5.45
C GLU A 340 -33.40 -24.00 4.34
N ALA A 341 -33.92 -22.78 4.25
CA ALA A 341 -33.36 -21.76 3.36
C ALA A 341 -31.98 -21.32 3.86
N SER A 342 -31.05 -21.12 2.92
CA SER A 342 -29.67 -20.72 3.22
C SER A 342 -29.58 -19.39 3.96
N ARG A 343 -28.61 -19.27 4.87
CA ARG A 343 -28.34 -18.03 5.61
C ARG A 343 -27.46 -17.10 4.79
N ILE A 344 -27.77 -15.82 4.87
CA ILE A 344 -27.02 -14.72 4.27
C ILE A 344 -26.59 -13.81 5.42
N ARG A 345 -25.29 -13.55 5.53
CA ARG A 345 -24.75 -12.51 6.39
C ARG A 345 -24.19 -11.39 5.54
N MET A 346 -24.55 -10.17 5.90
CA MET A 346 -24.08 -8.95 5.26
C MET A 346 -23.52 -8.02 6.31
N THR A 347 -22.23 -7.70 6.18
CA THR A 347 -21.59 -6.69 7.03
C THR A 347 -21.22 -5.48 6.19
N TYR A 348 -21.63 -4.30 6.63
CA TYR A 348 -21.44 -3.01 5.98
C TYR A 348 -20.78 -2.01 6.94
N GLY A 349 -19.78 -1.28 6.45
CA GLY A 349 -19.33 -0.06 7.13
C GLY A 349 -17.97 0.46 6.65
N PRO A 350 -17.64 1.73 6.97
CA PRO A 350 -16.39 2.38 6.56
C PRO A 350 -15.12 1.74 7.12
N THR A 351 -15.26 0.91 8.15
CA THR A 351 -14.14 0.29 8.87
C THR A 351 -13.94 -1.17 8.45
N GLN A 352 -14.78 -1.68 7.55
CA GLN A 352 -14.49 -2.91 6.85
C GLN A 352 -13.38 -2.61 5.84
N TRP A 353 -12.39 -3.49 5.76
CA TRP A 353 -11.31 -3.40 4.78
C TRP A 353 -11.01 -4.83 4.33
N ALA A 354 -11.05 -5.07 3.03
CA ALA A 354 -10.68 -6.35 2.44
C ALA A 354 -9.21 -6.65 2.78
N CYS A 355 -8.98 -7.72 3.55
CA CYS A 355 -7.66 -8.12 4.02
C CYS A 355 -7.11 -9.26 3.16
N GLU A 356 -5.79 -9.27 2.90
CA GLU A 356 -5.11 -10.39 2.23
C GLU A 356 -5.15 -11.69 3.04
N ASN A 357 -5.42 -11.61 4.34
CA ASN A 357 -5.55 -12.76 5.22
C ASN A 357 -6.75 -13.65 4.84
N GLN A 358 -7.68 -13.18 3.99
CA GLN A 358 -8.70 -14.05 3.42
C GLN A 358 -8.08 -15.27 2.71
N ALA A 359 -6.90 -15.13 2.11
CA ALA A 359 -6.15 -16.24 1.51
C ALA A 359 -5.62 -17.25 2.56
N GLY A 360 -5.43 -16.81 3.81
CA GLY A 360 -4.99 -17.64 4.92
C GLY A 360 -6.01 -18.69 5.36
N TRP A 361 -7.31 -18.48 5.08
CA TRP A 361 -8.34 -19.50 5.29
C TRP A 361 -8.06 -20.78 4.50
N ALA A 362 -7.45 -20.69 3.32
CA ALA A 362 -7.05 -21.88 2.55
C ALA A 362 -5.87 -22.64 3.20
N GLY A 363 -5.11 -21.99 4.09
CA GLY A 363 -3.98 -22.56 4.80
C GLY A 363 -4.35 -23.31 6.08
N LEU A 364 -5.50 -22.99 6.67
CA LEU A 364 -5.99 -23.65 7.89
C LEU A 364 -6.82 -24.93 7.61
N GLY A 365 -6.96 -25.32 6.34
CA GLY A 365 -7.95 -26.33 5.94
C GLY A 365 -9.38 -25.76 5.97
N GLY A 366 -10.29 -26.35 5.20
CA GLY A 366 -11.68 -25.89 5.06
C GLY A 366 -12.47 -25.82 6.38
N ASP A 367 -11.91 -26.35 7.47
CA ASP A 367 -12.56 -26.57 8.76
C ASP A 367 -12.20 -25.54 9.84
N ALA A 368 -11.21 -24.66 9.68
CA ALA A 368 -10.86 -23.72 10.76
C ALA A 368 -11.81 -22.53 10.93
N ARG A 369 -12.89 -22.46 10.16
CA ARG A 369 -14.02 -21.58 10.49
C ARG A 369 -14.86 -22.12 11.67
N VAL A 370 -14.54 -23.31 12.18
CA VAL A 370 -15.10 -23.85 13.43
C VAL A 370 -14.81 -22.88 14.57
N GLY A 371 -15.87 -22.24 15.08
CA GLY A 371 -15.83 -21.25 16.15
C GLY A 371 -16.01 -19.78 15.74
N GLN A 372 -15.91 -19.43 14.45
CA GLN A 372 -16.32 -18.10 13.94
C GLN A 372 -17.68 -18.10 13.25
N MET A 373 -18.29 -19.27 13.08
CA MET A 373 -19.58 -19.41 12.44
C MET A 373 -20.67 -18.65 13.19
N LEU A 374 -21.20 -17.59 12.54
CA LEU A 374 -22.56 -17.07 12.72
C LEU A 374 -23.07 -17.07 14.18
N ASN A 375 -22.22 -16.66 15.13
CA ASN A 375 -22.58 -16.55 16.54
C ASN A 375 -23.37 -15.27 16.81
N VAL A 376 -24.45 -15.06 16.05
CA VAL A 376 -25.40 -13.96 16.26
C VAL A 376 -26.78 -14.58 16.13
N GLY A 377 -27.46 -14.75 17.27
CA GLY A 377 -28.77 -15.41 17.34
C GLY A 377 -28.81 -16.72 18.14
N GLY A 378 -27.71 -17.13 18.78
CA GLY A 378 -27.69 -18.29 19.70
C GLY A 378 -27.54 -19.65 19.04
N GLU A 379 -27.36 -19.71 17.71
CA GLU A 379 -27.08 -20.97 16.99
C GLU A 379 -25.57 -21.12 16.77
N THR A 380 -24.99 -22.20 17.28
CA THR A 380 -23.63 -22.61 16.93
C THR A 380 -23.71 -23.50 15.71
N PHE A 381 -23.17 -23.06 14.58
CA PHE A 381 -23.03 -23.94 13.43
C PHE A 381 -21.74 -24.75 13.62
N GLU A 382 -21.86 -26.06 13.48
CA GLU A 382 -20.75 -27.00 13.40
C GLU A 382 -20.67 -27.45 11.94
N VAL A 383 -19.57 -27.21 11.24
CA VAL A 383 -19.32 -27.90 9.96
C VAL A 383 -18.76 -29.26 10.32
N VAL A 384 -19.63 -30.27 10.24
CA VAL A 384 -19.33 -31.65 10.68
C VAL A 384 -18.68 -32.48 9.55
N TYR A 385 -18.76 -32.05 8.29
CA TYR A 385 -18.21 -32.80 7.15
C TYR A 385 -18.03 -31.95 5.88
N GLN A 386 -16.90 -32.11 5.18
CA GLN A 386 -16.67 -31.65 3.81
C GLN A 386 -16.43 -32.87 2.90
N ASP A 387 -17.35 -33.09 1.95
CA ASP A 387 -17.13 -34.05 0.87
C ASP A 387 -16.08 -33.49 -0.11
N VAL A 388 -15.26 -34.38 -0.67
CA VAL A 388 -14.08 -34.01 -1.47
C VAL A 388 -14.47 -33.15 -2.67
N ASN A 389 -14.23 -31.85 -2.53
CA ASN A 389 -14.08 -30.81 -3.56
C ASN A 389 -14.63 -31.15 -4.96
N HIS A 390 -15.96 -31.07 -5.11
CA HIS A 390 -16.62 -30.98 -6.42
C HIS A 390 -17.70 -29.88 -6.41
N GLY A 391 -17.31 -28.59 -6.36
CA GLY A 391 -18.18 -27.48 -6.75
C GLY A 391 -18.16 -26.23 -5.85
N PRO A 392 -18.62 -25.07 -6.37
CA PRO A 392 -18.51 -23.75 -5.73
C PRO A 392 -19.56 -23.59 -4.61
N GLY A 393 -19.32 -24.19 -3.44
CA GLY A 393 -20.31 -24.25 -2.35
C GLY A 393 -20.33 -23.06 -1.39
N HIS A 394 -19.31 -22.20 -1.39
CA HIS A 394 -19.24 -21.06 -0.49
C HIS A 394 -18.38 -19.95 -1.10
N GLN A 395 -19.00 -18.81 -1.40
CA GLN A 395 -18.30 -17.65 -1.95
C GLN A 395 -18.33 -16.53 -0.92
N THR A 396 -17.18 -16.30 -0.28
CA THR A 396 -16.96 -15.06 0.49
C THR A 396 -16.45 -14.00 -0.47
N TYR A 397 -17.27 -12.98 -0.72
CA TYR A 397 -16.83 -11.77 -1.40
C TYR A 397 -16.68 -10.67 -0.34
N GLY A 398 -15.42 -10.36 0.01
CA GLY A 398 -15.08 -9.16 0.76
C GLY A 398 -14.55 -8.11 -0.22
N VAL A 399 -15.32 -7.06 -0.44
CA VAL A 399 -14.84 -5.84 -1.12
C VAL A 399 -14.89 -4.70 -0.11
N ARG A 400 -14.25 -3.56 -0.40
CA ARG A 400 -13.72 -2.62 0.60
C ARG A 400 -14.67 -2.35 1.76
N GLN A 401 -15.95 -2.04 1.52
CA GLN A 401 -16.89 -1.65 2.57
C GLN A 401 -17.94 -2.70 2.95
N ILE A 402 -18.04 -3.78 2.17
CA ILE A 402 -19.08 -4.80 2.29
C ILE A 402 -18.49 -6.21 2.26
N ARG A 403 -18.91 -7.00 3.23
CA ARG A 403 -18.66 -8.44 3.26
C ARG A 403 -19.98 -9.19 3.12
N TYR A 404 -20.06 -10.03 2.09
CA TYR A 404 -21.10 -11.03 1.92
C TYR A 404 -20.56 -12.41 2.26
N GLU A 405 -21.29 -13.12 3.13
CA GLU A 405 -21.10 -14.55 3.36
C GLU A 405 -22.39 -15.23 2.92
N ILE A 406 -22.34 -15.87 1.74
CA ILE A 406 -23.48 -16.51 1.07
C ILE A 406 -23.10 -17.94 0.68
N TYR A 407 -24.04 -18.86 0.89
CA TYR A 407 -24.01 -20.20 0.32
C TYR A 407 -24.74 -20.21 -1.02
N ASN A 408 -24.11 -20.80 -2.04
CA ASN A 408 -24.61 -20.73 -3.42
C ASN A 408 -25.88 -21.58 -3.67
N GLU A 409 -26.23 -22.47 -2.75
CA GLU A 409 -27.43 -23.31 -2.86
C GLU A 409 -28.64 -22.64 -2.19
N PRO A 410 -29.86 -22.68 -2.78
CA PRO A 410 -31.05 -22.07 -2.18
C PRO A 410 -31.52 -22.74 -0.88
N TYR A 411 -31.22 -24.03 -0.72
CA TYR A 411 -31.61 -24.86 0.42
C TYR A 411 -30.39 -25.57 0.97
N TRP A 412 -30.25 -25.55 2.30
CA TRP A 412 -29.08 -26.08 2.98
C TRP A 412 -29.39 -27.41 3.66
N GLU A 413 -28.44 -28.36 3.60
CA GLU A 413 -28.55 -29.69 4.20
C GLU A 413 -28.02 -29.76 5.65
N TYR A 414 -27.43 -28.67 6.16
CA TYR A 414 -26.74 -28.65 7.44
C TYR A 414 -27.65 -28.28 8.62
N VAL A 415 -28.75 -27.56 8.37
CA VAL A 415 -29.82 -27.34 9.34
C VAL A 415 -31.05 -28.05 8.82
N THR A 416 -31.39 -29.14 9.48
CA THR A 416 -32.49 -29.99 9.07
C THR A 416 -33.43 -30.25 10.22
N GLU A 417 -34.73 -30.26 9.91
CA GLU A 417 -35.76 -30.70 10.85
C GLU A 417 -36.13 -32.14 10.51
N GLU A 418 -35.96 -33.03 11.48
CA GLU A 418 -36.45 -34.41 11.40
C GLU A 418 -37.96 -34.42 11.63
N VAL A 419 -38.70 -34.88 10.62
CA VAL A 419 -40.15 -35.07 10.71
C VAL A 419 -40.44 -36.56 10.67
N GLY A 420 -40.78 -37.13 11.83
CA GLY A 420 -41.27 -38.51 11.90
C GLY A 420 -42.63 -38.61 11.22
N VAL A 421 -42.73 -39.41 10.16
CA VAL A 421 -43.99 -39.67 9.46
C VAL A 421 -44.40 -41.13 9.58
N ASN A 422 -45.69 -41.35 9.83
CA ASN A 422 -46.30 -42.68 9.90
C ASN A 422 -47.54 -42.71 9.02
N GLY A 423 -47.57 -43.59 8.03
CA GLY A 423 -48.71 -43.74 7.13
C GLY A 423 -48.37 -44.52 5.85
N SER A 424 -49.35 -44.63 4.95
CA SER A 424 -49.10 -45.06 3.58
C SER A 424 -48.47 -43.91 2.80
N ILE A 425 -47.35 -44.15 2.13
CA ILE A 425 -46.59 -43.15 1.39
C ILE A 425 -46.71 -43.42 -0.11
N TYR A 426 -47.21 -42.43 -0.84
CA TYR A 426 -47.21 -42.41 -2.30
C TYR A 426 -46.52 -41.15 -2.80
N ALA A 427 -45.90 -41.21 -3.97
CA ALA A 427 -45.29 -40.05 -4.59
C ALA A 427 -45.54 -39.98 -6.10
N GLN A 428 -45.58 -38.76 -6.63
CA GLN A 428 -45.64 -38.46 -8.06
C GLN A 428 -44.55 -37.47 -8.40
N THR A 429 -43.69 -37.82 -9.37
CA THR A 429 -42.69 -36.89 -9.87
C THR A 429 -43.25 -35.96 -10.93
N PHE A 430 -42.63 -34.80 -11.09
CA PHE A 430 -42.91 -33.84 -12.15
C PHE A 430 -41.63 -33.10 -12.54
N LEU A 431 -41.50 -32.77 -13.83
CA LEU A 431 -40.38 -32.00 -14.37
C LEU A 431 -40.67 -30.49 -14.28
N VAL A 432 -39.73 -29.74 -13.71
CA VAL A 432 -39.76 -28.27 -13.71
C VAL A 432 -38.89 -27.76 -14.85
N ALA A 433 -39.51 -27.43 -15.98
CA ALA A 433 -38.78 -26.97 -17.17
C ALA A 433 -38.32 -25.51 -17.10
N GLN A 434 -39.02 -24.68 -16.31
CA GLN A 434 -38.71 -23.29 -16.05
C GLN A 434 -38.74 -23.06 -14.53
N PRO A 435 -37.83 -22.23 -13.97
CA PRO A 435 -37.81 -21.98 -12.54
C PRO A 435 -39.13 -21.33 -12.10
N MET A 436 -39.61 -21.73 -10.93
CA MET A 436 -40.89 -21.24 -10.40
C MET A 436 -40.86 -21.18 -8.87
N GLN A 437 -41.67 -20.31 -8.30
CA GLN A 437 -41.83 -20.19 -6.85
C GLN A 437 -43.18 -20.77 -6.45
N MET A 438 -43.15 -22.03 -6.06
CA MET A 438 -44.34 -22.79 -5.68
C MET A 438 -44.89 -22.25 -4.36
N THR A 439 -46.23 -22.19 -4.29
CA THR A 439 -46.97 -21.62 -3.16
C THR A 439 -48.05 -22.57 -2.64
N SER A 440 -48.54 -23.47 -3.50
CA SER A 440 -49.49 -24.50 -3.13
C SER A 440 -49.51 -25.63 -4.15
N VAL A 441 -50.10 -26.75 -3.74
CA VAL A 441 -50.38 -27.89 -4.60
C VAL A 441 -51.84 -28.30 -4.40
N ASP A 442 -52.57 -28.45 -5.49
CA ASP A 442 -53.93 -28.99 -5.45
C ASP A 442 -53.91 -30.48 -5.76
N LEU A 443 -54.63 -31.27 -4.97
CA LEU A 443 -54.83 -32.70 -5.18
C LEU A 443 -56.33 -32.99 -5.38
N ALA A 444 -56.65 -33.81 -6.37
CA ALA A 444 -58.03 -34.20 -6.65
C ALA A 444 -58.40 -35.49 -5.90
N PHE A 445 -59.31 -35.41 -4.94
CA PHE A 445 -59.80 -36.56 -4.16
C PHE A 445 -61.05 -37.16 -4.80
N ALA A 446 -61.00 -38.45 -5.12
CA ALA A 446 -62.14 -39.23 -5.59
C ALA A 446 -63.02 -39.74 -4.44
N ARG A 447 -62.40 -39.98 -3.28
CA ARG A 447 -63.09 -40.37 -2.05
C ARG A 447 -62.33 -39.83 -0.84
N VAL A 448 -63.07 -39.28 0.12
CA VAL A 448 -62.54 -38.88 1.43
C VAL A 448 -62.99 -39.92 2.46
N GLY A 449 -62.03 -40.43 3.25
CA GLY A 449 -62.25 -41.39 4.32
C GLY A 449 -62.95 -40.77 5.54
N VAL A 450 -63.20 -41.60 6.56
CA VAL A 450 -63.89 -41.15 7.80
C VAL A 450 -62.98 -40.40 8.77
N ASP A 451 -61.66 -40.58 8.68
CA ASP A 451 -60.64 -39.84 9.43
C ASP A 451 -59.31 -39.75 8.63
N GLY A 452 -58.28 -39.16 9.26
CA GLY A 452 -56.89 -39.16 8.81
C GLY A 452 -56.52 -37.93 7.99
N ASP A 453 -55.56 -37.15 8.47
CA ASP A 453 -55.03 -36.01 7.73
C ASP A 453 -54.11 -36.47 6.59
N VAL A 454 -54.03 -35.67 5.52
CA VAL A 454 -53.11 -35.92 4.41
C VAL A 454 -51.96 -34.93 4.49
N HIS A 455 -50.77 -35.43 4.82
CA HIS A 455 -49.54 -34.65 4.78
C HIS A 455 -48.99 -34.64 3.35
N VAL A 456 -48.68 -33.46 2.83
CA VAL A 456 -48.12 -33.27 1.49
C VAL A 456 -46.71 -32.72 1.63
N PHE A 457 -45.75 -33.40 1.04
CA PHE A 457 -44.35 -33.01 1.03
C PHE A 457 -43.87 -32.80 -0.40
N ILE A 458 -42.98 -31.83 -0.58
CA ILE A 458 -42.31 -31.59 -1.86
C ILE A 458 -40.84 -31.92 -1.67
N VAL A 459 -40.35 -32.86 -2.46
CA VAL A 459 -39.03 -33.45 -2.26
C VAL A 459 -38.22 -33.43 -3.56
N GLU A 460 -36.90 -33.38 -3.43
CA GLU A 460 -36.00 -33.58 -4.56
C GLU A 460 -35.99 -35.05 -5.02
N THR A 461 -35.47 -35.29 -6.22
CA THR A 461 -35.28 -36.64 -6.76
C THR A 461 -33.82 -36.94 -7.00
N THR A 462 -33.45 -38.23 -7.02
CA THR A 462 -32.15 -38.70 -7.53
C THR A 462 -32.02 -38.43 -9.04
N ASN A 463 -30.82 -38.61 -9.60
CA ASN A 463 -30.60 -38.53 -11.05
C ASN A 463 -31.46 -39.56 -11.84
N ALA A 464 -31.86 -40.66 -11.20
CA ALA A 464 -32.76 -41.65 -11.78
C ALA A 464 -34.25 -41.27 -11.67
N GLY A 465 -34.57 -40.15 -11.01
CA GLY A 465 -35.93 -39.66 -10.80
C GLY A 465 -36.62 -40.21 -9.55
N THR A 466 -35.95 -41.01 -8.71
CA THR A 466 -36.54 -41.54 -7.48
C THR A 466 -36.65 -40.44 -6.41
N PRO A 467 -37.78 -40.28 -5.71
CA PRO A 467 -37.91 -39.31 -4.62
C PRO A 467 -36.93 -39.57 -3.47
N LYS A 468 -36.54 -38.50 -2.77
CA LYS A 468 -35.60 -38.53 -1.65
C LYS A 468 -36.27 -38.18 -0.32
N PHE A 469 -36.10 -39.02 0.71
CA PHE A 469 -36.61 -38.75 2.06
C PHE A 469 -35.74 -37.73 2.83
N ASP A 470 -34.47 -37.63 2.45
CA ASP A 470 -33.45 -36.76 3.01
C ASP A 470 -33.44 -35.33 2.43
N ALA A 471 -34.31 -35.05 1.44
CA ALA A 471 -34.31 -33.79 0.71
C ALA A 471 -35.73 -33.19 0.56
N VAL A 472 -36.39 -32.94 1.69
CA VAL A 472 -37.71 -32.29 1.72
C VAL A 472 -37.57 -30.76 1.69
N LEU A 473 -38.23 -30.11 0.73
CA LEU A 473 -38.19 -28.65 0.51
C LEU A 473 -39.39 -27.91 1.09
N ALA A 474 -40.55 -28.55 1.13
CA ALA A 474 -41.78 -27.98 1.65
C ALA A 474 -42.68 -29.05 2.26
N GLN A 475 -43.45 -28.66 3.28
CA GLN A 475 -44.47 -29.49 3.91
C GLN A 475 -45.77 -28.68 4.05
N GLY A 476 -46.89 -29.35 3.81
CA GLY A 476 -48.23 -28.85 4.08
C GLY A 476 -49.10 -29.97 4.63
N VAL A 477 -50.24 -29.58 5.19
CA VAL A 477 -51.22 -30.52 5.74
C VAL A 477 -52.57 -30.16 5.17
N LEU A 478 -53.30 -31.17 4.71
CA LEU A 478 -54.73 -31.09 4.42
C LEU A 478 -55.47 -31.77 5.58
N PRO A 479 -56.01 -30.99 6.53
CA PRO A 479 -56.76 -31.54 7.65
C PRO A 479 -58.00 -32.25 7.13
N HIS A 480 -58.32 -33.41 7.69
CA HIS A 480 -59.48 -34.21 7.32
C HIS A 480 -60.78 -33.40 7.27
N ALA A 481 -60.98 -32.54 8.26
CA ALA A 481 -62.16 -31.68 8.37
C ALA A 481 -62.34 -30.69 7.20
N SER A 482 -61.27 -30.41 6.45
CA SER A 482 -61.28 -29.51 5.28
C SER A 482 -61.26 -30.26 3.94
N LEU A 483 -61.16 -31.60 3.95
CA LEU A 483 -61.16 -32.41 2.74
C LEU A 483 -62.56 -32.56 2.16
N SER A 484 -62.68 -32.39 0.85
CA SER A 484 -63.90 -32.61 0.08
C SER A 484 -63.62 -33.45 -1.15
N VAL A 485 -64.63 -34.09 -1.72
CA VAL A 485 -64.47 -34.77 -3.03
C VAL A 485 -64.24 -33.70 -4.10
N GLY A 486 -63.21 -33.87 -4.92
CA GLY A 486 -62.75 -32.89 -5.92
C GLY A 486 -61.40 -32.27 -5.58
N TRP A 487 -61.14 -31.07 -6.11
CA TRP A 487 -59.87 -30.38 -5.95
C TRP A 487 -59.72 -29.76 -4.57
N ASN A 488 -58.68 -30.15 -3.84
CA ASN A 488 -58.35 -29.61 -2.52
C ASN A 488 -56.97 -28.97 -2.59
N LYS A 489 -56.89 -27.73 -2.11
CA LYS A 489 -55.67 -26.92 -2.16
C LYS A 489 -54.86 -27.07 -0.89
N CYS A 490 -53.64 -27.58 -1.01
CA CYS A 490 -52.66 -27.65 0.07
C CYS A 490 -51.74 -26.43 -0.01
N ILE A 491 -51.83 -25.53 0.97
CA ILE A 491 -50.97 -24.35 1.07
C ILE A 491 -49.60 -24.78 1.58
N LEU A 492 -48.54 -24.36 0.89
CA LEU A 492 -47.16 -24.67 1.23
C LEU A 492 -46.39 -23.38 1.57
N PRO A 493 -45.27 -23.48 2.32
CA PRO A 493 -44.28 -22.42 2.36
C PRO A 493 -43.81 -22.07 0.96
N ILE A 494 -43.43 -20.82 0.73
CA ILE A 494 -42.95 -20.38 -0.58
C ILE A 494 -41.62 -21.06 -0.85
N THR A 495 -41.57 -21.85 -1.91
CA THR A 495 -40.44 -22.72 -2.22
C THR A 495 -40.00 -22.53 -3.67
N LEU A 496 -38.71 -22.24 -3.85
CA LEU A 496 -38.08 -22.09 -5.16
C LEU A 496 -37.83 -23.48 -5.74
N LEU A 497 -38.38 -23.73 -6.93
CA LEU A 497 -38.09 -24.92 -7.72
C LEU A 497 -37.21 -24.49 -8.91
N GLU A 498 -36.06 -25.13 -9.04
CA GLU A 498 -35.08 -24.79 -10.06
C GLU A 498 -35.40 -25.42 -11.41
N SER A 499 -34.92 -24.78 -12.48
CA SER A 499 -35.09 -25.23 -13.85
C SER A 499 -34.33 -26.53 -14.13
N GLY A 500 -34.91 -27.42 -14.93
CA GLY A 500 -34.25 -28.63 -15.42
C GLY A 500 -34.18 -29.77 -14.39
N LYS A 501 -34.69 -29.56 -13.17
CA LYS A 501 -34.76 -30.59 -12.12
C LYS A 501 -36.15 -31.25 -12.07
N ARG A 502 -36.17 -32.48 -11.57
CA ARG A 502 -37.40 -33.20 -11.22
C ARG A 502 -37.62 -33.09 -9.71
N TYR A 503 -38.87 -32.91 -9.35
CA TYR A 503 -39.32 -32.88 -7.96
C TYR A 503 -40.46 -33.90 -7.80
N ALA A 504 -40.75 -34.30 -6.57
CA ALA A 504 -41.88 -35.18 -6.30
C ALA A 504 -42.85 -34.58 -5.27
N ILE A 505 -44.13 -34.80 -5.51
CA ILE A 505 -45.21 -34.60 -4.54
C ILE A 505 -45.38 -35.92 -3.82
N MET A 506 -45.13 -35.93 -2.51
CA MET A 506 -45.30 -37.10 -1.66
C MET A 506 -46.49 -36.89 -0.73
N THR A 507 -47.39 -37.86 -0.66
CA THR A 507 -48.54 -37.86 0.24
C THR A 507 -48.36 -38.92 1.30
N VAL A 508 -48.57 -38.55 2.56
CA VAL A 508 -48.58 -39.48 3.71
C VAL A 508 -49.91 -39.36 4.43
N THR A 509 -50.58 -40.49 4.62
CA THR A 509 -51.88 -40.55 5.31
C THR A 509 -52.09 -41.89 5.99
N THR A 510 -52.83 -41.88 7.10
CA THR A 510 -53.39 -43.08 7.74
C THR A 510 -54.87 -43.29 7.38
N GLY A 511 -55.54 -42.24 6.90
CA GLY A 511 -56.95 -42.25 6.50
C GLY A 511 -57.20 -42.96 5.16
N ALA A 512 -58.39 -43.57 5.03
CA ALA A 512 -58.81 -44.36 3.87
C ALA A 512 -59.23 -43.52 2.63
N HIS A 513 -58.38 -42.60 2.21
CA HIS A 513 -58.59 -41.66 1.10
C HIS A 513 -58.29 -42.27 -0.27
N ALA A 514 -58.89 -41.72 -1.32
CA ALA A 514 -58.57 -42.05 -2.70
C ALA A 514 -58.39 -40.79 -3.56
N LEU A 515 -57.34 -40.76 -4.37
CA LEU A 515 -57.06 -39.70 -5.33
C LEU A 515 -57.58 -40.09 -6.72
N HIS A 516 -57.93 -39.07 -7.51
CA HIS A 516 -58.12 -39.25 -8.95
C HIS A 516 -56.78 -39.45 -9.65
N VAL A 517 -56.78 -40.34 -10.63
CA VAL A 517 -55.60 -40.61 -11.47
C VAL A 517 -55.93 -40.44 -12.94
N SER A 518 -54.96 -39.98 -13.72
CA SER A 518 -55.00 -40.05 -15.18
C SER A 518 -54.50 -41.40 -15.63
N ALA A 519 -55.12 -42.00 -16.64
CA ALA A 519 -54.72 -43.31 -17.16
C ALA A 519 -54.03 -43.17 -18.53
N ALA A 520 -53.48 -44.28 -19.03
CA ALA A 520 -52.82 -44.38 -20.34
C ALA A 520 -51.64 -43.41 -20.53
N ASN A 521 -50.91 -43.10 -19.44
CA ASN A 521 -49.71 -42.25 -19.46
C ASN A 521 -49.93 -40.90 -20.17
N LYS A 522 -51.10 -40.28 -19.96
CA LYS A 522 -51.43 -38.96 -20.53
C LYS A 522 -50.51 -37.85 -19.99
N TYR A 523 -49.93 -38.04 -18.80
CA TYR A 523 -48.99 -37.11 -18.20
C TYR A 523 -47.56 -37.60 -18.40
N THR A 524 -46.87 -37.08 -19.41
CA THR A 524 -45.48 -37.47 -19.73
C THR A 524 -44.41 -36.77 -18.88
N GLY A 525 -44.83 -35.89 -17.98
CA GLY A 525 -43.94 -35.04 -17.18
C GLY A 525 -43.31 -35.74 -15.98
N GLY A 526 -43.68 -36.99 -15.67
CA GLY A 526 -43.29 -37.66 -14.44
C GLY A 526 -43.70 -39.13 -14.38
N THR A 527 -43.53 -39.71 -13.19
CA THR A 527 -43.85 -41.11 -12.88
C THR A 527 -44.32 -41.23 -11.43
N GLN A 528 -45.16 -42.24 -11.19
CA GLN A 528 -45.64 -42.60 -9.87
C GLN A 528 -44.63 -43.49 -9.12
N PHE A 529 -44.54 -43.29 -7.80
CA PHE A 529 -43.76 -44.10 -6.85
C PHE A 529 -44.61 -44.51 -5.64
N VAL A 530 -44.26 -45.64 -5.06
CA VAL A 530 -44.85 -46.17 -3.82
C VAL A 530 -43.72 -46.53 -2.86
N THR A 531 -43.96 -46.45 -1.56
CA THR A 531 -42.98 -46.87 -0.55
C THR A 531 -43.39 -48.17 0.10
N THR A 532 -42.43 -49.09 0.21
CA THR A 532 -42.55 -50.31 1.02
C THR A 532 -41.25 -50.49 1.79
N ASP A 533 -41.33 -50.72 3.10
CA ASP A 533 -40.15 -50.97 3.96
C ASP A 533 -39.11 -49.83 3.91
N GLY A 534 -39.56 -48.58 3.94
CA GLY A 534 -38.68 -47.40 3.98
C GLY A 534 -37.94 -47.09 2.67
N ALA A 535 -38.24 -47.78 1.56
CA ALA A 535 -37.64 -47.53 0.25
C ALA A 535 -38.70 -47.26 -0.83
N PHE A 536 -38.37 -46.36 -1.77
CA PHE A 536 -39.23 -46.08 -2.92
C PHE A 536 -39.06 -47.15 -4.01
N ALA A 537 -40.17 -47.73 -4.42
CA ALA A 537 -40.30 -48.55 -5.62
C ALA A 537 -41.09 -47.79 -6.69
N GLN A 538 -40.80 -48.05 -7.96
CA GLN A 538 -41.59 -47.51 -9.07
C GLN A 538 -43.02 -48.05 -8.95
N GLY A 539 -44.00 -47.14 -8.98
CA GLY A 539 -45.41 -47.46 -8.94
C GLY A 539 -45.93 -47.87 -10.33
N SER A 540 -47.12 -47.40 -10.68
CA SER A 540 -47.68 -47.63 -12.02
C SER A 540 -46.94 -46.81 -13.08
N THR A 541 -46.72 -47.41 -14.25
CA THR A 541 -46.20 -46.72 -15.45
C THR A 541 -47.30 -46.16 -16.34
N GLU A 542 -48.57 -46.46 -16.04
CA GLU A 542 -49.72 -46.08 -16.87
C GLU A 542 -50.63 -45.05 -16.19
N THR A 543 -50.50 -44.89 -14.87
CA THR A 543 -51.37 -44.02 -14.08
C THR A 543 -50.59 -43.01 -13.27
N ASP A 544 -51.01 -41.75 -13.32
CA ASP A 544 -50.39 -40.63 -12.61
C ASP A 544 -51.42 -39.87 -11.77
N PHE A 545 -50.96 -39.20 -10.72
CA PHE A 545 -51.83 -38.39 -9.87
C PHE A 545 -52.40 -37.19 -10.61
N CYS A 546 -53.68 -36.89 -10.34
CA CYS A 546 -54.26 -35.62 -10.75
C CYS A 546 -53.89 -34.52 -9.74
N PHE A 547 -53.00 -33.63 -10.16
CA PHE A 547 -52.48 -32.55 -9.33
C PHE A 547 -52.39 -31.23 -10.10
N ARG A 548 -52.33 -30.11 -9.38
CA ARG A 548 -51.96 -28.79 -9.90
C ARG A 548 -50.88 -28.19 -9.03
N VAL A 549 -49.74 -27.85 -9.62
CA VAL A 549 -48.69 -27.09 -8.94
C VAL A 549 -48.90 -25.62 -9.25
N ASN A 550 -49.13 -24.85 -8.20
CA ASN A 550 -49.42 -23.44 -8.26
C ASN A 550 -48.20 -22.63 -7.83
N ALA A 551 -47.86 -21.61 -8.60
CA ALA A 551 -46.75 -20.71 -8.32
C ALA A 551 -47.19 -19.26 -8.21
N ALA A 552 -46.34 -18.46 -7.58
CA ALA A 552 -46.48 -17.03 -7.47
C ALA A 552 -46.28 -16.36 -8.84
N ARG A 553 -47.21 -15.48 -9.21
CA ARG A 553 -47.05 -14.46 -10.24
C ARG A 553 -47.07 -13.09 -9.57
N TYR A 554 -45.93 -12.44 -9.53
CA TYR A 554 -45.72 -11.20 -8.79
C TYR A 554 -46.38 -10.01 -9.48
N ARG A 555 -47.02 -9.16 -8.67
CA ARG A 555 -47.76 -7.98 -9.15
C ARG A 555 -46.85 -6.85 -9.60
N SER A 556 -45.64 -6.76 -9.03
CA SER A 556 -44.65 -5.75 -9.37
C SER A 556 -43.27 -6.38 -9.51
N PRO A 557 -42.50 -6.03 -10.57
CA PRO A 557 -41.12 -6.51 -10.72
C PRO A 557 -40.17 -5.84 -9.73
N ARG A 558 -40.50 -4.65 -9.23
CA ARG A 558 -39.73 -3.91 -8.21
C ARG A 558 -40.61 -3.57 -7.02
N THR A 559 -40.18 -3.96 -5.83
CA THR A 559 -40.90 -3.70 -4.59
C THR A 559 -39.92 -3.12 -3.56
N VAL A 560 -40.31 -1.98 -2.98
CA VAL A 560 -39.54 -1.29 -1.93
C VAL A 560 -40.30 -1.47 -0.63
N ILE A 561 -39.64 -2.04 0.38
CA ILE A 561 -40.22 -2.48 1.63
C ILE A 561 -39.54 -1.73 2.77
N PRO A 562 -40.26 -0.88 3.52
CA PRO A 562 -39.69 -0.16 4.65
C PRO A 562 -39.51 -1.11 5.85
N MET A 563 -38.35 -1.00 6.49
CA MET A 563 -37.95 -1.83 7.63
C MET A 563 -37.86 -0.97 8.90
N GLN A 564 -37.84 -1.62 10.06
CA GLN A 564 -37.58 -0.91 11.31
C GLN A 564 -36.23 -0.19 11.26
N ALA A 565 -36.17 1.03 11.80
CA ALA A 565 -34.95 1.82 11.79
C ALA A 565 -33.90 1.22 12.72
N LEU A 566 -32.64 1.35 12.32
CA LEU A 566 -31.49 0.91 13.10
C LEU A 566 -31.02 2.07 13.97
N ASN A 567 -30.88 1.83 15.27
CA ASN A 567 -30.56 2.87 16.25
C ASN A 567 -29.35 2.47 17.10
N LEU A 568 -28.43 3.40 17.32
CA LEU A 568 -27.32 3.25 18.26
C LEU A 568 -27.02 4.60 18.90
N ALA A 569 -27.06 4.66 20.23
CA ALA A 569 -26.65 5.85 20.96
C ALA A 569 -25.21 6.22 20.59
N ASP A 570 -24.95 7.52 20.46
CA ASP A 570 -23.65 8.08 20.09
C ASP A 570 -23.09 7.67 18.72
N GLY A 571 -23.94 7.17 17.82
CA GLY A 571 -23.61 6.93 16.41
C GLY A 571 -23.07 5.53 16.12
N MET A 572 -23.18 5.09 14.86
CA MET A 572 -22.73 3.77 14.40
C MET A 572 -21.65 3.85 13.32
N THR A 573 -20.74 2.87 13.33
CA THR A 573 -19.68 2.69 12.32
C THR A 573 -19.84 1.41 11.51
N GLN A 574 -20.75 0.52 11.89
CA GLN A 574 -20.95 -0.76 11.24
C GLN A 574 -22.40 -1.22 11.40
N ILE A 575 -22.93 -1.80 10.32
CA ILE A 575 -24.20 -2.52 10.27
C ILE A 575 -23.89 -3.96 9.89
N ASP A 576 -24.46 -4.93 10.59
CA ASP A 576 -24.32 -6.36 10.32
C ASP A 576 -25.71 -6.98 10.35
N MET A 577 -26.11 -7.67 9.28
CA MET A 577 -27.43 -8.26 9.12
C MET A 577 -27.29 -9.73 8.81
N ILE A 578 -28.09 -10.56 9.49
CA ILE A 578 -28.14 -12.00 9.29
C ILE A 578 -29.59 -12.39 9.10
N TYR A 579 -29.89 -13.09 8.02
CA TYR A 579 -31.23 -13.58 7.71
C TYR A 579 -31.15 -14.82 6.81
N ALA A 580 -32.20 -15.64 6.79
CA ALA A 580 -32.32 -16.70 5.80
C ALA A 580 -33.03 -16.19 4.54
N GLY A 581 -32.67 -16.71 3.37
CA GLY A 581 -33.30 -16.30 2.12
C GLY A 581 -32.61 -16.85 0.90
N TRP A 582 -33.20 -16.61 -0.25
CA TRP A 582 -32.59 -16.96 -1.54
C TRP A 582 -32.88 -15.87 -2.57
N VAL A 583 -31.96 -15.71 -3.52
CA VAL A 583 -32.07 -14.76 -4.63
C VAL A 583 -31.96 -15.58 -5.92
N PRO A 584 -33.06 -15.77 -6.68
CA PRO A 584 -33.02 -16.55 -7.91
C PRO A 584 -32.18 -15.85 -8.98
N GLY A 585 -31.68 -16.63 -9.95
CA GLY A 585 -30.99 -16.08 -11.12
C GLY A 585 -31.83 -15.03 -11.84
N GLY A 586 -31.24 -13.86 -12.12
CA GLY A 586 -31.92 -12.72 -12.75
C GLY A 586 -32.74 -11.85 -11.81
N CYS A 587 -32.72 -12.10 -10.50
CA CYS A 587 -33.27 -11.23 -9.47
C CYS A 587 -32.16 -10.56 -8.65
N GLN A 588 -32.47 -9.49 -7.93
CA GLN A 588 -31.54 -8.79 -7.05
C GLN A 588 -32.26 -8.38 -5.75
N LEU A 589 -31.56 -8.58 -4.64
CA LEU A 589 -31.94 -8.07 -3.34
C LEU A 589 -30.93 -7.00 -2.93
N ALA A 590 -31.40 -5.77 -2.74
CA ALA A 590 -30.57 -4.65 -2.30
C ALA A 590 -31.12 -4.08 -1.00
N TRP A 591 -30.21 -3.58 -0.17
CA TRP A 591 -30.55 -2.85 1.04
C TRP A 591 -30.16 -1.39 0.85
N GLU A 592 -31.03 -0.49 1.27
CA GLU A 592 -30.78 0.93 1.20
C GLU A 592 -30.97 1.53 2.59
N ILE A 593 -30.12 2.50 2.90
CA ILE A 593 -30.17 3.23 4.16
C ILE A 593 -30.32 4.72 3.93
N ARG A 594 -30.95 5.37 4.90
CA ARG A 594 -31.03 6.83 4.98
C ARG A 594 -30.59 7.28 6.38
N PRO A 595 -29.36 7.79 6.53
CA PRO A 595 -28.90 8.37 7.79
C PRO A 595 -29.74 9.56 8.21
N ALA A 596 -29.97 9.69 9.52
CA ALA A 596 -30.63 10.86 10.09
C ALA A 596 -29.94 12.17 9.65
N GLY A 597 -30.73 13.15 9.22
CA GLY A 597 -30.22 14.43 8.68
C GLY A 597 -29.93 14.43 7.18
N THR A 598 -30.24 13.33 6.46
CA THR A 598 -30.11 13.26 5.00
C THR A 598 -31.45 12.90 4.35
N ASP A 599 -31.71 13.45 3.15
CA ASP A 599 -32.93 13.15 2.37
C ASP A 599 -32.71 12.05 1.33
N LYS A 600 -31.47 11.58 1.17
CA LYS A 600 -31.07 10.64 0.12
C LYS A 600 -31.00 9.22 0.68
N TRP A 601 -31.62 8.30 -0.04
CA TRP A 601 -31.41 6.88 0.16
C TRP A 601 -30.13 6.47 -0.55
N VAL A 602 -29.28 5.74 0.16
CA VAL A 602 -28.00 5.24 -0.33
C VAL A 602 -28.04 3.73 -0.26
N GLU A 603 -27.72 3.06 -1.37
CA GLU A 603 -27.59 1.60 -1.39
C GLU A 603 -26.40 1.16 -0.54
N LEU A 604 -26.53 0.03 0.14
CA LEU A 604 -25.40 -0.64 0.76
C LEU A 604 -24.57 -1.27 -0.36
N ASP A 605 -23.71 -0.45 -0.98
CA ASP A 605 -22.79 -0.84 -2.04
C ASP A 605 -21.31 -0.69 -1.63
N ASP A 606 -20.42 -1.24 -2.47
CA ASP A 606 -18.98 -1.04 -2.33
C ASP A 606 -18.55 0.30 -2.95
N GLY A 607 -18.94 1.40 -2.29
CA GLY A 607 -18.61 2.77 -2.67
C GLY A 607 -17.26 3.27 -2.13
N ASP A 608 -16.97 4.56 -2.38
CA ASP A 608 -15.79 5.22 -1.80
C ASP A 608 -15.94 5.38 -0.27
N PRO A 609 -15.01 4.85 0.55
CA PRO A 609 -15.08 4.97 1.99
C PRO A 609 -15.18 6.36 2.57
N ALA A 610 -14.64 7.37 1.89
CA ALA A 610 -14.76 8.76 2.33
C ALA A 610 -16.20 9.28 2.20
N THR A 611 -17.00 8.70 1.30
CA THR A 611 -18.38 9.09 1.04
C THR A 611 -19.41 8.19 1.73
N ASN A 612 -18.94 7.25 2.57
CA ASN A 612 -19.82 6.29 3.20
C ASN A 612 -20.83 7.01 4.13
N PRO A 613 -22.12 6.68 4.05
CA PRO A 613 -23.20 7.30 4.85
C PRO A 613 -23.01 7.20 6.37
N LEU A 614 -22.17 6.28 6.86
CA LEU A 614 -21.88 6.12 8.29
C LEU A 614 -20.70 6.97 8.79
N VAL A 615 -19.98 7.70 7.91
CA VAL A 615 -18.86 8.57 8.30
C VAL A 615 -19.30 9.67 9.25
N GLY A 616 -20.53 10.17 9.11
CA GLY A 616 -21.12 11.17 10.01
C GLY A 616 -21.52 10.64 11.39
N LEU A 617 -21.27 9.37 11.70
CA LEU A 617 -21.69 8.69 12.92
C LEU A 617 -23.18 8.91 13.25
N PRO A 618 -24.11 8.62 12.30
CA PRO A 618 -25.52 8.80 12.55
C PRO A 618 -25.99 7.90 13.70
N SER A 619 -26.76 8.46 14.64
CA SER A 619 -27.35 7.71 15.76
C SER A 619 -28.56 6.88 15.36
N SER A 620 -29.22 7.25 14.26
CA SER A 620 -30.34 6.53 13.66
C SER A 620 -30.16 6.47 12.15
N VAL A 621 -30.48 5.31 11.59
CA VAL A 621 -30.46 5.06 10.16
C VAL A 621 -31.76 4.36 9.80
N GLU A 622 -32.57 4.98 8.94
CA GLU A 622 -33.72 4.29 8.39
C GLU A 622 -33.27 3.21 7.40
N LEU A 623 -33.91 2.06 7.47
CA LEU A 623 -33.60 0.90 6.64
C LEU A 623 -34.76 0.60 5.72
N ARG A 624 -34.46 0.29 4.46
CA ARG A 624 -35.44 -0.31 3.55
C ARG A 624 -34.77 -1.37 2.69
N MET A 625 -35.59 -2.29 2.22
CA MET A 625 -35.18 -3.38 1.36
C MET A 625 -35.80 -3.18 -0.02
N VAL A 626 -35.01 -3.39 -1.07
CA VAL A 626 -35.43 -3.30 -2.46
C VAL A 626 -35.30 -4.67 -3.09
N MET A 627 -36.46 -5.25 -3.40
CA MET A 627 -36.55 -6.52 -4.14
C MET A 627 -36.79 -6.21 -5.61
N MET A 628 -35.88 -6.67 -6.45
CA MET A 628 -35.99 -6.61 -7.90
C MET A 628 -36.02 -8.03 -8.47
N GLY A 629 -36.97 -8.28 -9.35
CA GLY A 629 -37.15 -9.55 -9.99
C GLY A 629 -38.01 -9.44 -11.23
N THR A 630 -38.67 -10.54 -11.56
CA THR A 630 -39.56 -10.67 -12.72
C THR A 630 -41.00 -10.91 -12.25
N ALA A 631 -41.90 -11.11 -13.21
CA ALA A 631 -43.28 -11.52 -12.90
C ALA A 631 -43.35 -12.95 -12.32
N ASP A 632 -42.37 -13.81 -12.57
CA ASP A 632 -42.41 -15.22 -12.19
C ASP A 632 -41.43 -15.59 -11.06
N LEU A 633 -40.43 -14.74 -10.80
CA LEU A 633 -39.41 -14.93 -9.78
C LEU A 633 -39.12 -13.62 -9.04
N GLN A 634 -39.05 -13.67 -7.72
CA GLN A 634 -38.61 -12.57 -6.84
C GLN A 634 -37.70 -13.08 -5.73
N PRO A 635 -36.84 -12.27 -5.12
CA PRO A 635 -36.11 -12.66 -3.91
C PRO A 635 -37.04 -13.01 -2.74
N MET A 636 -36.59 -13.90 -1.86
CA MET A 636 -37.28 -14.25 -0.61
C MET A 636 -36.37 -14.04 0.59
N ILE A 637 -36.94 -13.49 1.66
CA ILE A 637 -36.29 -13.35 2.97
C ILE A 637 -37.17 -13.96 4.06
N GLN A 638 -36.57 -14.68 5.00
CA GLN A 638 -37.23 -15.23 6.17
C GLN A 638 -36.98 -14.30 7.37
N LEU A 639 -38.05 -13.71 7.90
CA LEU A 639 -38.00 -12.76 9.02
C LEU A 639 -38.42 -13.45 10.33
N ASP A 640 -37.73 -14.51 10.74
CA ASP A 640 -38.00 -15.21 12.00
C ASP A 640 -37.24 -14.59 13.19
N GLU A 641 -37.11 -15.31 14.30
CA GLU A 641 -36.33 -14.87 15.46
C GLU A 641 -34.82 -14.85 15.21
N LYS A 642 -34.36 -15.60 14.20
CA LYS A 642 -32.96 -15.71 13.79
C LYS A 642 -32.56 -14.60 12.82
N ALA A 643 -33.53 -13.92 12.20
CA ALA A 643 -33.31 -12.73 11.40
C ALA A 643 -32.99 -11.53 12.30
N VAL A 644 -31.72 -11.13 12.33
CA VAL A 644 -31.19 -10.13 13.26
C VAL A 644 -30.37 -9.08 12.53
N SER A 645 -30.46 -7.86 13.04
CA SER A 645 -29.59 -6.75 12.69
C SER A 645 -28.78 -6.34 13.91
N ARG A 646 -27.52 -6.00 13.69
CA ARG A 646 -26.59 -5.55 14.71
C ARG A 646 -25.92 -4.28 14.23
N VAL A 647 -26.01 -3.24 15.02
CA VAL A 647 -25.28 -1.99 14.79
C VAL A 647 -24.24 -1.82 15.87
N SER A 648 -23.05 -1.40 15.45
CA SER A 648 -21.90 -1.28 16.34
C SER A 648 -21.13 0.01 16.09
N ARG A 649 -20.46 0.48 17.14
CA ARG A 649 -19.51 1.59 17.12
C ARG A 649 -18.14 1.10 17.57
N ASN A 650 -17.10 1.34 16.79
CA ASN A 650 -15.73 1.02 17.21
C ASN A 650 -15.29 1.84 18.42
N ARG A 651 -14.41 1.26 19.24
CA ARG A 651 -13.65 1.99 20.26
C ARG A 651 -12.59 2.88 19.62
N ALA A 652 -12.12 3.85 20.40
CA ALA A 652 -10.95 4.66 20.07
C ALA A 652 -9.63 3.98 20.48
N ASN A 653 -9.68 2.87 21.21
CA ASN A 653 -8.54 2.10 21.67
C ASN A 653 -8.71 0.60 21.39
N MET A 654 -7.59 -0.06 21.12
CA MET A 654 -7.48 -1.50 20.90
C MET A 654 -6.33 -2.02 21.74
N VAL A 655 -6.56 -3.13 22.43
CA VAL A 655 -5.51 -3.89 23.11
C VAL A 655 -5.74 -5.38 22.83
N GLY A 656 -4.80 -6.00 22.13
CA GLY A 656 -4.78 -7.44 21.85
C GLY A 656 -3.73 -8.14 22.69
N VAL A 657 -4.14 -9.16 23.45
CA VAL A 657 -3.25 -9.96 24.31
C VAL A 657 -3.28 -11.42 23.86
N SER A 658 -2.13 -11.98 23.50
CA SER A 658 -2.04 -13.40 23.17
C SER A 658 -2.07 -14.28 24.43
N LYS A 659 -2.33 -15.57 24.23
CA LYS A 659 -1.96 -16.60 25.22
C LYS A 659 -0.44 -16.63 25.41
N ALA A 660 0.01 -17.23 26.51
CA ALA A 660 1.43 -17.37 26.78
C ALA A 660 2.09 -18.29 25.75
N ILE A 661 3.14 -17.80 25.10
CA ILE A 661 3.92 -18.53 24.11
C ILE A 661 5.18 -19.03 24.79
N ASN A 662 5.31 -20.34 24.89
CA ASN A 662 6.48 -20.99 25.47
C ASN A 662 7.55 -21.13 24.38
N PHE A 663 8.75 -20.60 24.61
CA PHE A 663 9.82 -20.60 23.62
C PHE A 663 10.69 -21.87 23.63
N GLY A 664 10.49 -22.77 24.62
CA GLY A 664 11.32 -23.95 24.82
C GLY A 664 12.78 -23.67 25.21
N ILE A 665 13.18 -22.40 25.25
CA ILE A 665 14.51 -21.91 25.63
C ILE A 665 14.40 -20.76 26.63
N SER A 666 15.44 -20.55 27.42
CA SER A 666 15.56 -19.35 28.27
C SER A 666 16.30 -18.27 27.49
N THR A 667 15.65 -17.13 27.26
CA THR A 667 16.24 -16.00 26.51
C THR A 667 16.18 -14.70 27.31
N THR A 668 17.09 -13.78 27.03
CA THR A 668 17.06 -12.39 27.51
C THR A 668 16.67 -11.41 26.40
N SER A 669 16.39 -11.90 25.19
CA SER A 669 16.07 -11.08 24.03
C SER A 669 14.90 -11.68 23.25
N ILE A 670 13.88 -10.86 23.00
CA ILE A 670 12.69 -11.25 22.24
C ILE A 670 12.52 -10.27 21.08
N VAL A 671 12.03 -10.76 19.94
CA VAL A 671 11.65 -9.95 18.79
C VAL A 671 10.19 -10.18 18.46
N THR A 672 9.45 -9.10 18.21
CA THR A 672 8.10 -9.15 17.65
C THR A 672 8.05 -8.43 16.32
N GLN A 673 7.28 -8.95 15.37
CA GLN A 673 6.93 -8.26 14.15
C GLN A 673 5.40 -8.16 14.04
N TYR A 674 4.91 -6.93 13.88
CA TYR A 674 3.49 -6.65 13.66
C TYR A 674 3.30 -5.98 12.30
N THR A 675 2.45 -6.54 11.45
CA THR A 675 2.03 -5.88 10.21
C THR A 675 0.69 -5.19 10.47
N VAL A 676 0.65 -3.86 10.36
CA VAL A 676 -0.54 -3.04 10.58
C VAL A 676 -0.99 -2.47 9.23
N ASP A 677 -2.26 -2.63 8.90
CA ASP A 677 -2.86 -2.12 7.67
C ASP A 677 -3.94 -1.06 7.99
N ALA A 678 -4.38 -0.33 6.96
CA ALA A 678 -5.27 0.84 7.07
C ALA A 678 -4.77 1.92 8.06
N PHE A 679 -3.45 2.06 8.21
CA PHE A 679 -2.81 2.98 9.13
C PHE A 679 -2.66 4.38 8.52
N ASP A 680 -3.23 5.37 9.19
CA ASP A 680 -3.08 6.79 8.92
C ASP A 680 -2.25 7.45 10.03
N PRO A 681 -1.02 7.94 9.75
CA PRO A 681 -0.18 8.56 10.77
C PRO A 681 -0.75 9.85 11.37
N ALA A 682 -1.74 10.49 10.74
CA ALA A 682 -2.36 11.69 11.28
C ALA A 682 -3.33 11.38 12.44
N HIS A 683 -3.96 10.20 12.40
CA HIS A 683 -5.04 9.81 13.30
C HIS A 683 -4.67 8.64 14.23
N HIS A 684 -3.71 7.81 13.82
CA HIS A 684 -3.45 6.52 14.45
C HIS A 684 -2.10 6.47 15.14
N ALA A 685 -2.08 5.82 16.30
CA ALA A 685 -0.86 5.41 16.96
C ALA A 685 -0.90 3.90 17.25
N PHE A 686 0.25 3.25 17.09
CA PHE A 686 0.44 1.83 17.41
C PHE A 686 1.62 1.69 18.36
N THR A 687 1.42 0.93 19.43
CA THR A 687 2.42 0.70 20.48
C THR A 687 2.60 -0.81 20.67
N PRO A 688 3.66 -1.39 20.10
CA PRO A 688 4.00 -2.78 20.36
C PRO A 688 4.53 -2.93 21.79
N SER A 689 4.07 -3.95 22.50
CA SER A 689 4.59 -4.36 23.81
C SER A 689 4.51 -5.87 23.97
N ILE A 690 5.18 -6.42 24.98
CA ILE A 690 5.04 -7.82 25.39
C ILE A 690 4.75 -7.90 26.89
N ILE A 691 4.20 -9.02 27.35
CA ILE A 691 4.06 -9.33 28.78
C ILE A 691 4.99 -10.50 29.10
N VAL A 692 5.87 -10.31 30.08
CA VAL A 692 6.75 -11.35 30.61
C VAL A 692 6.41 -11.54 32.08
N GLY A 693 5.92 -12.73 32.44
CA GLY A 693 5.30 -12.94 33.75
C GLY A 693 4.06 -12.04 33.91
N ALA A 694 4.12 -11.08 34.83
CA ALA A 694 3.07 -10.07 35.04
C ALA A 694 3.45 -8.66 34.57
N ALA A 695 4.69 -8.46 34.09
CA ALA A 695 5.19 -7.14 33.71
C ALA A 695 4.96 -6.86 32.23
N VAL A 696 4.43 -5.68 31.91
CA VAL A 696 4.38 -5.14 30.55
C VAL A 696 5.74 -4.54 30.22
N VAL A 697 6.37 -5.03 29.16
CA VAL A 697 7.70 -4.60 28.71
C VAL A 697 7.56 -3.83 27.40
N ALA A 698 8.08 -2.61 27.40
CA ALA A 698 8.19 -1.78 26.20
C ALA A 698 9.41 -2.20 25.36
N PRO A 699 9.38 -2.01 24.04
CA PRO A 699 10.49 -2.36 23.17
C PRO A 699 11.71 -1.49 23.46
N SER A 700 12.90 -2.11 23.40
CA SER A 700 14.18 -1.41 23.48
C SER A 700 14.46 -0.66 22.17
N THR A 701 14.09 -1.26 21.04
CA THR A 701 14.13 -0.64 19.71
C THR A 701 12.91 -1.04 18.90
N THR A 702 12.41 -0.13 18.06
CA THR A 702 11.35 -0.40 17.09
C THR A 702 11.74 0.21 15.75
N GLU A 703 11.86 -0.64 14.73
CA GLU A 703 12.02 -0.25 13.34
C GLU A 703 10.65 -0.28 12.65
N VAL A 704 10.30 0.80 11.96
CA VAL A 704 9.04 0.92 11.20
C VAL A 704 9.37 0.98 9.73
N SER A 705 8.86 0.03 8.94
CA SER A 705 8.92 0.08 7.48
C SER A 705 7.54 0.31 6.89
N VAL A 706 7.46 1.16 5.87
CA VAL A 706 6.23 1.42 5.11
C VAL A 706 6.28 0.58 3.84
N ASP A 707 5.17 -0.08 3.50
CA ASP A 707 5.07 -0.85 2.26
C ASP A 707 5.03 0.13 1.07
N PRO A 708 5.96 0.03 0.10
CA PRO A 708 6.01 0.95 -1.05
C PRO A 708 4.80 0.79 -1.98
N ASN A 709 4.13 -0.36 -2.01
CA ASN A 709 2.97 -0.61 -2.85
C ASN A 709 1.65 -0.27 -2.15
N ARG A 710 1.66 -0.22 -0.81
CA ARG A 710 0.50 0.17 0.02
C ARG A 710 0.95 1.09 1.16
N PRO A 711 0.94 2.42 0.97
CA PRO A 711 1.41 3.39 1.96
C PRO A 711 0.66 3.36 3.31
N THR A 712 -0.56 2.80 3.35
CA THR A 712 -1.36 2.57 4.56
C THR A 712 -0.89 1.38 5.38
N ARG A 713 0.02 0.56 4.85
CA ARG A 713 0.55 -0.63 5.51
C ARG A 713 1.92 -0.35 6.08
N ARG A 714 2.12 -0.76 7.34
CA ARG A 714 3.35 -0.57 8.09
C ARG A 714 3.75 -1.85 8.81
N THR A 715 5.03 -2.17 8.80
CA THR A 715 5.59 -3.26 9.60
C THR A 715 6.38 -2.68 10.76
N TYR A 716 6.04 -3.09 11.98
CA TYR A 716 6.75 -2.74 13.22
C TYR A 716 7.59 -3.92 13.66
N LEU A 717 8.91 -3.82 13.49
CA LEU A 717 9.87 -4.78 14.01
C LEU A 717 10.40 -4.26 15.34
N SER A 718 10.10 -4.95 16.44
CA SER A 718 10.46 -4.50 17.78
C SER A 718 11.31 -5.53 18.51
N THR A 719 12.39 -5.07 19.15
CA THR A 719 13.30 -5.90 19.94
C THR A 719 13.19 -5.52 21.41
N TYR A 720 13.16 -6.51 22.30
CA TYR A 720 13.00 -6.36 23.74
C TYR A 720 14.19 -6.99 24.45
N THR A 721 14.98 -6.18 25.16
CA THR A 721 16.01 -6.68 26.08
C THR A 721 15.40 -6.85 27.48
N LEU A 722 15.42 -8.08 27.99
CA LEU A 722 14.84 -8.43 29.28
C LEU A 722 15.88 -8.27 30.39
N GLY A 723 15.46 -7.75 31.55
CA GLY A 723 16.32 -7.65 32.74
C GLY A 723 16.62 -8.98 33.42
N ALA A 724 15.84 -10.03 33.11
CA ALA A 724 16.05 -11.41 33.55
C ALA A 724 15.64 -12.37 32.42
N ALA A 725 16.25 -13.55 32.39
CA ALA A 725 15.93 -14.54 31.37
C ALA A 725 14.51 -15.09 31.55
N ALA A 726 13.77 -15.23 30.44
CA ALA A 726 12.40 -15.72 30.41
C ALA A 726 12.26 -16.89 29.44
N THR A 727 11.34 -17.81 29.75
CA THR A 727 11.03 -18.98 28.92
C THR A 727 9.70 -18.86 28.17
N ALA A 728 8.91 -17.84 28.49
CA ALA A 728 7.63 -17.55 27.87
C ALA A 728 7.31 -16.05 27.89
N ALA A 729 6.55 -15.60 26.89
CA ALA A 729 6.01 -14.24 26.84
C ALA A 729 4.64 -14.23 26.16
N ARG A 730 3.87 -13.16 26.37
CA ARG A 730 2.65 -12.86 25.62
C ARG A 730 2.88 -11.65 24.73
N MET A 731 2.32 -11.66 23.54
CA MET A 731 2.22 -10.47 22.70
C MET A 731 1.16 -9.54 23.28
N ARG A 732 1.47 -8.25 23.41
CA ARG A 732 0.52 -7.21 23.81
C ARG A 732 0.61 -6.04 22.84
N MET A 733 -0.26 -6.01 21.84
CA MET A 733 -0.36 -4.87 20.94
C MET A 733 -1.39 -3.88 21.42
N ALA A 734 -1.06 -2.59 21.36
CA ALA A 734 -2.01 -1.52 21.61
C ALA A 734 -2.08 -0.59 20.39
N ALA A 735 -3.29 -0.12 20.06
CA ALA A 735 -3.49 0.92 19.06
C ALA A 735 -4.53 1.93 19.55
N THR A 736 -4.38 3.18 19.13
CA THR A 736 -5.35 4.26 19.41
C THR A 736 -5.65 5.04 18.15
N THR A 737 -6.89 5.52 18.04
CA THR A 737 -7.34 6.45 17.00
C THR A 737 -8.06 7.63 17.65
N ASP A 738 -7.91 8.82 17.11
CA ASP A 738 -8.76 9.98 17.44
C ASP A 738 -10.06 10.01 16.62
N ASN A 739 -10.17 9.17 15.58
CA ASN A 739 -11.32 9.06 14.70
C ASN A 739 -11.82 7.60 14.62
N VAL A 740 -12.94 7.30 15.27
CA VAL A 740 -13.49 5.92 15.33
C VAL A 740 -14.03 5.39 13.99
N VAL A 741 -14.16 6.25 12.97
CA VAL A 741 -14.53 5.89 11.59
C VAL A 741 -13.31 5.38 10.82
N THR A 742 -12.10 5.75 11.24
CA THR A 742 -10.85 5.26 10.66
C THR A 742 -10.09 4.49 11.73
N VAL A 743 -10.10 3.16 11.64
CA VAL A 743 -9.37 2.29 12.57
C VAL A 743 -8.34 1.46 11.80
N PRO A 744 -7.06 1.44 12.22
CA PRO A 744 -6.12 0.49 11.69
C PRO A 744 -6.43 -0.90 12.25
N PHE A 745 -5.87 -1.94 11.64
CA PHE A 745 -5.92 -3.28 12.20
C PHE A 745 -4.59 -4.00 12.03
N VAL A 746 -4.30 -4.92 12.94
CA VAL A 746 -3.10 -5.75 12.84
C VAL A 746 -3.43 -6.93 11.95
N GLN A 747 -2.79 -6.98 10.78
CA GLN A 747 -2.95 -8.05 9.81
C GLN A 747 -2.29 -9.34 10.30
N ASP A 748 -1.00 -9.29 10.64
CA ASP A 748 -0.30 -10.48 11.12
C ASP A 748 0.66 -10.15 12.25
N VAL A 749 0.91 -11.16 13.07
CA VAL A 749 1.73 -11.06 14.28
C VAL A 749 2.75 -12.19 14.28
N PHE A 750 3.97 -11.85 14.69
CA PHE A 750 5.06 -12.78 14.85
C PHE A 750 5.82 -12.46 16.12
N ILE A 751 6.25 -13.49 16.84
CA ILE A 751 7.13 -13.37 18.00
C ILE A 751 8.16 -14.48 17.99
N SER A 752 9.40 -14.16 18.37
CA SER A 752 10.49 -15.11 18.50
C SER A 752 11.39 -14.75 19.68
N ALA A 753 11.87 -15.77 20.39
CA ALA A 753 13.05 -15.66 21.23
C ALA A 753 14.30 -15.60 20.33
N LEU A 754 15.29 -14.79 20.72
CA LEU A 754 16.62 -14.72 20.10
C LEU A 754 17.66 -15.50 20.92
#